data_AF-A0AAV0X7L2-F1
#
_entry.id   AF-A0AAV0X7L2-F1
#
_cell.length_a   1.000
_cell.length_b   1.000
_cell.length_c   1.000
_cell.angle_alpha   90.00
_cell.angle_beta   90.00
_cell.angle_gamma   90.00
#
_symmetry.space_group_name_H-M   'P 1'
#
loop_
_entity.id
_entity.type
_entity.pdbx_description
1 polymer ?
#
loop_
_entity_poly.entity_id
_entity_poly.type
_entity_poly.pdbx_seq_one_letter_code
_entity_poly.pdbx_strand_id
1 'polypeptide(L)'
;MEFQSEKIMGHQSILTFKCKMCNIENKIYTENPKTEKCPVNKAAVHACQAIGIGYTQLSELMAFLEIPTVSETSYIKIQEGVADTVHDTAWDEMKRAGEEEKQIALECGEVDVDGIPIITVVADGQWSKRSYRTKYDALSGAATIIGFKTKKVLFIGIRNKYCTICQRSKNSNQVIVSEHKCFLNWHKSSTSMEADGVLEGFSKSIEMHGLKYNCLIGDGDSSVTKRLNECQPYGPNFHIRKIECRNHMMRNYATKLTALARNTKFPLRIRKFILGNILRFRGDVTKSVLHWKNEIGITKLQKIKGIQKDIANAPYHRLGQHINCSSYFCDGSKNNEQNLVPEAETSGIMYEIKNYTSRLVSNADSLLENKNNNICEQFNALINKFVAGKRLNFSGKGSYTTRVEAAVVSFNSKQYLRTIHKTITNCSPGKFGKRFLLNYDRKRANTMKRRKLFPEIRKNKTKRSDGPDADYGMAEPLIDSYSQKEIEEKKTNFLETLSRSNFSQIEKDTRGQSNTQIWFKERKTRLTASRYGQICKMRSNTSCKNTVYNILYGTEPYTKSLEYGRNMEANARQKFEEITTKKVIECGLVIDPEIPFLAASPDGLIGKDALIEIKCPYSAQNTENAIDAINNKQLKYCKVVDNKVILKRDHSYFYQVMGQLRATCRQKCFFVVYTKNWINIEEIEYDNNFWMDKMEKQLKMFYLECLLPEIINSQFPKRMLKSDILEPDRILEKIKIKKK
;
A
#
# COMPACT_ATOMS: atom_id res chain seq x y z
N MET A 1 32.62 -35.63 57.45
CA MET A 1 31.27 -35.71 56.83
C MET A 1 31.24 -36.89 55.87
N GLU A 2 30.07 -37.48 55.66
CA GLU A 2 29.83 -38.61 54.76
C GLU A 2 28.89 -38.18 53.65
N PHE A 3 29.25 -38.45 52.40
CA PHE A 3 28.39 -38.18 51.25
C PHE A 3 27.18 -39.12 51.28
N GLN A 4 25.98 -38.57 51.11
CA GLN A 4 24.74 -39.33 51.13
C GLN A 4 24.14 -39.47 49.73
N SER A 5 24.00 -38.35 49.02
CA SER A 5 23.36 -38.33 47.70
C SER A 5 23.72 -37.08 46.92
N GLU A 6 23.64 -37.21 45.60
CA GLU A 6 23.65 -36.09 44.66
C GLU A 6 22.28 -36.00 43.98
N LYS A 7 21.66 -34.82 44.02
CA LYS A 7 20.46 -34.51 43.24
C LYS A 7 20.84 -33.60 42.08
N ILE A 8 20.78 -34.13 40.86
CA ILE A 8 21.05 -33.40 39.62
C ILE A 8 19.77 -32.70 39.14
N MET A 9 19.86 -31.39 38.91
CA MET A 9 18.78 -30.53 38.42
C MET A 9 19.26 -29.78 37.18
N GLY A 10 19.30 -30.47 36.04
CA GLY A 10 19.89 -29.95 34.81
C GLY A 10 21.40 -29.78 34.95
N HIS A 11 21.90 -28.56 34.83
CA HIS A 11 23.32 -28.24 34.96
C HIS A 11 23.75 -27.88 36.40
N GLN A 12 22.84 -27.98 37.38
CA GLN A 12 23.12 -27.76 38.80
C GLN A 12 23.05 -29.09 39.56
N SER A 13 23.92 -29.27 40.55
CA SER A 13 23.90 -30.41 41.48
C SER A 13 23.78 -29.94 42.91
N ILE A 14 23.02 -30.69 43.71
CA ILE A 14 22.89 -30.51 45.15
C ILE A 14 23.50 -31.75 45.81
N LEU A 15 24.62 -31.55 46.51
CA LEU A 15 25.35 -32.58 47.22
C LEU A 15 24.94 -32.58 48.69
N THR A 16 24.41 -33.69 49.18
CA THR A 16 23.99 -33.83 50.57
C THR A 16 25.03 -34.63 51.35
N PHE A 17 25.51 -34.05 52.44
CA PHE A 17 26.49 -34.64 53.34
C PHE A 17 25.90 -34.79 54.74
N LYS A 18 26.24 -35.85 55.45
CA LYS A 18 25.86 -36.07 56.85
C LYS A 18 27.09 -36.09 57.75
N CYS A 19 27.05 -35.40 58.88
CA CYS A 19 28.15 -35.46 59.84
C CYS A 19 28.15 -36.81 60.58
N LYS A 20 29.28 -37.52 60.60
CA LYS A 20 29.42 -38.81 61.29
C LYS A 20 29.32 -38.70 62.82
N MET A 21 29.62 -37.53 63.39
CA MET A 21 29.64 -37.31 64.85
C MET A 21 28.30 -36.82 65.40
N CYS A 22 27.65 -35.87 64.72
CA CYS A 22 26.43 -35.22 65.21
C CYS A 22 25.18 -35.47 64.35
N ASN A 23 25.29 -36.30 63.30
CA ASN A 23 24.20 -36.64 62.36
C ASN A 23 23.54 -35.45 61.61
N ILE A 24 24.07 -34.24 61.73
CA ILE A 24 23.57 -33.06 61.00
C ILE A 24 23.79 -33.25 59.50
N GLU A 25 22.73 -33.02 58.72
CA GLU A 25 22.77 -32.97 57.26
C GLU A 25 23.11 -31.56 56.77
N ASN A 26 24.04 -31.47 55.84
CA ASN A 26 24.45 -30.23 55.21
C ASN A 26 24.37 -30.37 53.68
N LYS A 27 23.85 -29.34 53.00
CA LYS A 27 23.65 -29.32 51.55
C LYS A 27 24.62 -28.33 50.91
N ILE A 28 25.44 -28.83 50.00
CA ILE A 28 26.35 -28.02 49.19
C ILE A 28 25.78 -27.92 47.78
N TYR A 29 25.63 -26.70 47.29
CA TYR A 29 25.11 -26.43 45.95
C TYR A 29 26.29 -26.12 45.03
N THR A 30 26.36 -26.75 43.85
CA THR A 30 27.40 -26.42 42.87
C THR A 30 27.25 -25.00 42.32
N GLU A 31 26.05 -24.43 42.44
CA GLU A 31 25.75 -23.02 42.21
C GLU A 31 25.18 -22.41 43.48
N ASN A 32 25.79 -21.35 44.00
CA ASN A 32 25.36 -20.71 45.24
C ASN A 32 24.00 -20.00 45.05
N PRO A 33 22.94 -20.44 45.75
CA PRO A 33 21.58 -19.90 45.59
C PRO A 33 21.43 -18.45 46.05
N LYS A 34 22.40 -17.90 46.78
CA LYS A 34 22.42 -16.50 47.27
C LYS A 34 23.24 -15.55 46.38
N THR A 35 23.76 -16.01 45.23
CA THR A 35 24.58 -15.15 44.37
C THR A 35 23.75 -14.27 43.46
N GLU A 36 24.27 -13.06 43.17
CA GLU A 36 23.71 -12.13 42.17
C GLU A 36 23.94 -12.58 40.71
N LYS A 37 24.53 -13.76 40.50
CA LYS A 37 24.86 -14.27 39.15
C LYS A 37 23.65 -14.96 38.52
N CYS A 38 23.56 -14.91 37.20
CA CYS A 38 22.50 -15.59 36.47
C CYS A 38 22.62 -17.10 36.68
N PRO A 39 21.56 -17.79 37.17
CA PRO A 39 21.59 -19.24 37.37
C PRO A 39 21.96 -20.00 36.11
N VAL A 40 22.73 -21.09 36.22
CA VAL A 40 23.32 -21.82 35.09
C VAL A 40 22.26 -22.35 34.12
N ASN A 41 21.16 -22.88 34.63
CA ASN A 41 20.05 -23.38 33.82
C ASN A 41 19.36 -22.23 33.05
N LYS A 42 19.19 -21.06 33.69
CA LYS A 42 18.63 -19.86 33.04
C LYS A 42 19.60 -19.31 31.99
N ALA A 43 20.90 -19.29 32.30
CA ALA A 43 21.94 -18.88 31.37
C ALA A 43 22.01 -19.78 30.13
N ALA A 44 21.88 -21.11 30.30
CA ALA A 44 21.83 -22.07 29.20
C ALA A 44 20.64 -21.80 28.26
N VAL A 45 19.43 -21.58 28.82
CA VAL A 45 18.24 -21.27 28.01
C VAL A 45 18.39 -19.94 27.26
N HIS A 46 18.91 -18.89 27.91
CA HIS A 46 19.22 -17.62 27.22
C HIS A 46 20.25 -17.80 26.11
N ALA A 47 21.29 -18.62 26.34
CA ALA A 47 22.29 -18.92 25.34
C ALA A 47 21.68 -19.62 24.12
N CYS A 48 20.80 -20.60 24.34
CA CYS A 48 20.05 -21.28 23.27
C CYS A 48 19.23 -20.30 22.42
N GLN A 49 18.54 -19.35 23.05
CA GLN A 49 17.83 -18.30 22.33
C GLN A 49 18.79 -17.41 21.53
N ALA A 50 19.90 -16.97 22.12
CA ALA A 50 20.89 -16.10 21.49
C ALA A 50 21.53 -16.67 20.22
N ILE A 51 21.71 -17.99 20.18
CA ILE A 51 22.30 -18.72 19.06
C ILE A 51 21.26 -19.33 18.11
N GLY A 52 19.98 -19.28 18.47
CA GLY A 52 18.90 -19.73 17.61
C GLY A 52 18.65 -21.24 17.61
N ILE A 53 18.85 -21.90 18.75
CA ILE A 53 18.57 -23.33 18.93
C ILE A 53 17.45 -23.56 19.96
N GLY A 54 16.88 -24.76 20.00
CA GLY A 54 15.87 -25.18 20.97
C GLY A 54 16.38 -26.27 21.93
N TYR A 55 15.44 -26.86 22.68
CA TYR A 55 15.71 -27.92 23.66
C TYR A 55 16.45 -29.12 23.05
N THR A 56 15.97 -29.65 21.92
CA THR A 56 16.53 -30.84 21.29
C THR A 56 18.01 -30.67 20.95
N GLN A 57 18.41 -29.53 20.38
CA GLN A 57 19.81 -29.26 20.06
C GLN A 57 20.67 -29.04 21.31
N LEU A 58 20.11 -28.45 22.37
CA LEU A 58 20.82 -28.36 23.66
C LEU A 58 21.06 -29.76 24.22
N SER A 59 20.04 -30.61 24.22
CA SER A 59 20.13 -31.99 24.70
C SER A 59 21.16 -32.79 23.92
N GLU A 60 21.18 -32.65 22.59
CA GLU A 60 22.17 -33.30 21.72
C GLU A 60 23.60 -32.83 22.02
N LEU A 61 23.81 -31.52 22.15
CA LEU A 61 25.11 -30.96 22.52
C LEU A 61 25.60 -31.48 23.88
N MET A 62 24.71 -31.51 24.87
CA MET A 62 25.05 -31.94 26.23
C MET A 62 25.29 -33.45 26.31
N ALA A 63 24.53 -34.25 25.56
CA ALA A 63 24.78 -35.68 25.43
C ALA A 63 26.17 -35.98 24.84
N PHE A 64 26.59 -35.26 23.79
CA PHE A 64 27.93 -35.44 23.22
C PHE A 64 29.06 -35.03 24.18
N LEU A 65 28.78 -34.11 25.10
CA LEU A 65 29.72 -33.69 26.13
C LEU A 65 29.67 -34.58 27.39
N GLU A 66 28.77 -35.56 27.44
CA GLU A 66 28.49 -36.39 28.63
C GLU A 66 28.09 -35.53 29.86
N ILE A 67 27.33 -34.46 29.63
CA ILE A 67 26.84 -33.55 30.67
C ILE A 67 25.32 -33.70 30.81
N PRO A 68 24.76 -33.86 32.03
CA PRO A 68 23.32 -33.84 32.25
C PRO A 68 22.67 -32.53 31.76
N THR A 69 21.51 -32.65 31.11
CA THR A 69 20.74 -31.51 30.61
C THR A 69 19.46 -31.31 31.43
N VAL A 70 18.91 -30.09 31.37
CA VAL A 70 17.58 -29.79 31.95
C VAL A 70 16.52 -30.67 31.30
N SER A 71 15.43 -31.00 32.00
CA SER A 71 14.28 -31.67 31.37
C SER A 71 13.53 -30.73 30.41
N GLU A 72 12.81 -31.28 29.42
CA GLU A 72 12.01 -30.46 28.49
C GLU A 72 10.99 -29.57 29.24
N THR A 73 10.34 -30.13 30.25
CA THR A 73 9.37 -29.39 31.09
C THR A 73 10.02 -28.24 31.85
N SER A 74 11.21 -28.44 32.41
CA SER A 74 11.96 -27.40 33.10
C SER A 74 12.49 -26.35 32.13
N TYR A 75 12.95 -26.78 30.95
CA TYR A 75 13.39 -25.88 29.88
C TYR A 75 12.28 -24.91 29.47
N ILE A 76 11.06 -25.40 29.24
CA ILE A 76 9.91 -24.57 28.85
C ILE A 76 9.58 -23.56 29.95
N LYS A 77 9.51 -23.99 31.22
CA LYS A 77 9.23 -23.09 32.36
C LYS A 77 10.29 -21.98 32.49
N ILE A 78 11.56 -22.34 32.36
CA ILE A 78 12.65 -21.36 32.38
C ILE A 78 12.51 -20.41 31.17
N GLN A 79 12.18 -20.95 29.99
CA GLN A 79 12.01 -20.15 28.78
C GLN A 79 10.87 -19.13 28.92
N GLU A 80 9.77 -19.48 29.58
CA GLU A 80 8.67 -18.56 29.87
C GLU A 80 9.11 -17.41 30.77
N GLY A 81 9.83 -17.69 31.87
CA GLY A 81 10.38 -16.64 32.73
C GLY A 81 11.46 -15.79 32.06
N VAL A 82 12.19 -16.36 31.09
CA VAL A 82 13.12 -15.64 30.23
C VAL A 82 12.41 -14.71 29.26
N ALA A 83 11.23 -15.11 28.76
CA ALA A 83 10.47 -14.34 27.79
C ALA A 83 10.09 -12.96 28.33
N ASP A 84 9.67 -12.88 29.59
CA ASP A 84 9.27 -11.62 30.23
C ASP A 84 10.47 -10.65 30.33
N THR A 85 11.64 -11.14 30.76
CA THR A 85 12.86 -10.31 30.82
C THR A 85 13.29 -9.81 29.43
N VAL A 86 13.17 -10.66 28.39
CA VAL A 86 13.50 -10.29 27.01
C VAL A 86 12.51 -9.26 26.46
N HIS A 87 11.22 -9.44 26.75
CA HIS A 87 10.16 -8.52 26.37
C HIS A 87 10.43 -7.12 26.93
N ASP A 88 10.56 -6.99 28.25
CA ASP A 88 10.79 -5.69 28.90
C ASP A 88 12.05 -4.99 28.37
N THR A 89 13.14 -5.77 28.23
CA THR A 89 14.40 -5.24 27.66
C THR A 89 14.22 -4.76 26.22
N ALA A 90 13.45 -5.48 25.40
CA ALA A 90 13.19 -5.10 24.01
C ALA A 90 12.39 -3.79 23.93
N TRP A 91 11.35 -3.64 24.76
CA TRP A 91 10.54 -2.44 24.81
C TRP A 91 11.33 -1.23 25.31
N ASP A 92 12.19 -1.39 26.31
CA ASP A 92 13.07 -0.32 26.79
C ASP A 92 14.13 0.09 25.76
N GLU A 93 14.67 -0.87 24.98
CA GLU A 93 15.58 -0.57 23.86
C GLU A 93 14.85 0.13 22.70
N MET A 94 13.57 -0.16 22.45
CA MET A 94 12.76 0.53 21.44
C MET A 94 12.41 1.96 21.88
N LYS A 95 12.02 2.16 23.15
CA LYS A 95 11.76 3.50 23.71
C LYS A 95 13.00 4.40 23.64
N ARG A 96 14.17 3.89 24.05
CA ARG A 96 15.44 4.62 23.92
C ARG A 96 15.76 4.97 22.47
N ALA A 97 15.49 4.07 21.53
CA ALA A 97 15.68 4.35 20.10
C ALA A 97 14.74 5.46 19.59
N GLY A 98 13.50 5.51 20.10
CA GLY A 98 12.54 6.58 19.81
C GLY A 98 13.00 7.93 20.33
N GLU A 99 13.48 8.01 21.57
CA GLU A 99 14.01 9.24 22.15
C GLU A 99 15.24 9.77 21.37
N GLU A 100 16.12 8.88 20.93
CA GLU A 100 17.26 9.27 20.07
C GLU A 100 16.80 9.87 18.73
N GLU A 101 15.82 9.26 18.04
CA GLU A 101 15.26 9.83 16.80
C GLU A 101 14.55 11.16 17.05
N LYS A 102 13.81 11.28 18.15
CA LYS A 102 13.11 12.49 18.57
C LYS A 102 14.07 13.65 18.77
N GLN A 103 15.17 13.42 19.50
CA GLN A 103 16.20 14.41 19.74
C GLN A 103 16.84 14.88 18.43
N ILE A 104 17.18 13.96 17.53
CA ILE A 104 17.74 14.30 16.22
C ILE A 104 16.74 15.11 15.37
N ALA A 105 15.45 14.80 15.44
CA ALA A 105 14.41 15.53 14.73
C ALA A 105 14.26 16.97 15.24
N LEU A 106 14.29 17.16 16.57
CA LEU A 106 14.28 18.48 17.21
C LEU A 106 15.51 19.32 16.81
N GLU A 107 16.71 18.71 16.81
CA GLU A 107 17.95 19.36 16.39
C GLU A 107 17.91 19.79 14.90
N CYS A 108 17.21 19.03 14.06
CA CYS A 108 17.02 19.35 12.65
C CYS A 108 15.88 20.35 12.39
N GLY A 109 15.10 20.74 13.40
CA GLY A 109 13.89 21.56 13.23
C GLY A 109 12.75 20.85 12.47
N GLU A 110 12.75 19.51 12.43
CA GLU A 110 11.73 18.70 11.76
C GLU A 110 10.53 18.49 12.70
N VAL A 111 9.69 19.52 12.83
CA VAL A 111 8.47 19.51 13.67
C VAL A 111 7.20 19.78 12.86
N ASP A 112 6.09 19.20 13.29
CA ASP A 112 4.75 19.44 12.77
C ASP A 112 4.19 20.81 13.25
N VAL A 113 3.03 21.22 12.72
CA VAL A 113 2.32 22.45 13.12
C VAL A 113 2.01 22.49 14.63
N ASP A 114 1.84 21.33 15.26
CA ASP A 114 1.61 21.18 16.70
C ASP A 114 2.90 21.16 17.54
N GLY A 115 4.08 21.35 16.91
CA GLY A 115 5.38 21.24 17.56
C GLY A 115 5.85 19.79 17.83
N ILE A 116 5.12 18.79 17.34
CA ILE A 116 5.48 17.36 17.50
C ILE A 116 6.56 16.98 16.48
N PRO A 117 7.67 16.34 16.89
CA PRO A 117 8.72 15.89 15.96
C PRO A 117 8.21 14.90 14.91
N ILE A 118 8.63 15.09 13.66
CA ILE A 118 8.28 14.23 12.53
C ILE A 118 9.51 13.50 12.00
N ILE A 119 9.41 12.18 11.81
CA ILE A 119 10.54 11.37 11.33
C ILE A 119 10.19 10.47 10.15
N THR A 120 11.23 10.14 9.38
CA THR A 120 11.17 9.10 8.36
C THR A 120 11.46 7.73 8.98
N VAL A 121 10.64 6.74 8.64
CA VAL A 121 10.81 5.35 9.07
C VAL A 121 10.94 4.40 7.89
N VAL A 122 11.57 3.26 8.12
CA VAL A 122 11.62 2.12 7.21
C VAL A 122 10.78 1.00 7.81
N ALA A 123 9.84 0.43 7.05
CA ALA A 123 9.06 -0.72 7.51
C ALA A 123 9.08 -1.88 6.53
N ASP A 124 8.96 -3.09 7.08
CA ASP A 124 8.89 -4.34 6.33
C ASP A 124 8.30 -5.47 7.18
N GLY A 125 7.69 -6.45 6.52
CA GLY A 125 7.13 -7.65 7.13
C GLY A 125 8.01 -8.89 6.99
N GLN A 126 7.88 -9.81 7.94
CA GLN A 126 8.42 -11.15 7.79
C GLN A 126 7.52 -12.22 8.40
N TRP A 127 7.71 -13.46 7.93
CA TRP A 127 6.92 -14.61 8.34
C TRP A 127 7.77 -15.73 8.94
N SER A 128 7.21 -16.50 9.88
CA SER A 128 7.88 -17.63 10.55
C SER A 128 8.25 -18.76 9.59
N LYS A 129 7.56 -18.84 8.45
CA LYS A 129 7.81 -19.78 7.36
C LYS A 129 8.13 -19.02 6.07
N ARG A 130 8.90 -19.63 5.17
CA ARG A 130 9.05 -19.10 3.81
C ARG A 130 7.77 -19.42 3.02
N SER A 131 7.12 -18.38 2.51
CA SER A 131 6.01 -18.53 1.57
C SER A 131 6.55 -19.13 0.27
N TYR A 132 6.07 -20.32 -0.09
CA TYR A 132 6.19 -20.81 -1.46
C TYR A 132 4.96 -20.30 -2.19
N ARG A 133 5.09 -19.87 -3.45
CA ARG A 133 4.07 -19.12 -4.22
C ARG A 133 2.61 -19.62 -4.15
N THR A 134 2.39 -20.87 -3.74
CA THR A 134 1.08 -21.52 -3.59
C THR A 134 0.58 -21.68 -2.13
N LYS A 135 1.38 -21.31 -1.12
CA LYS A 135 1.05 -21.50 0.32
C LYS A 135 1.48 -20.27 1.15
N TYR A 136 0.49 -19.47 1.54
CA TYR A 136 0.61 -18.31 2.44
C TYR A 136 0.07 -18.65 3.84
N ASP A 137 0.60 -19.71 4.44
CA ASP A 137 0.07 -20.37 5.64
C ASP A 137 0.93 -20.15 6.91
N ALA A 138 1.72 -19.07 6.93
CA ALA A 138 2.59 -18.80 8.07
C ALA A 138 1.76 -18.59 9.35
N LEU A 139 2.09 -19.35 10.39
CA LEU A 139 1.40 -19.31 11.68
C LEU A 139 1.74 -18.05 12.49
N SER A 140 2.90 -17.45 12.24
CA SER A 140 3.31 -16.21 12.88
C SER A 140 4.04 -15.30 11.90
N GLY A 141 3.97 -14.00 12.16
CA GLY A 141 4.70 -12.98 11.43
C GLY A 141 5.07 -11.79 12.33
N ALA A 142 5.99 -10.97 11.85
CA ALA A 142 6.44 -9.77 12.53
C ALA A 142 6.58 -8.61 11.53
N ALA A 143 5.97 -7.47 11.84
CA ALA A 143 6.10 -6.23 11.11
C ALA A 143 7.07 -5.31 11.86
N THR A 144 8.12 -4.84 11.20
CA THR A 144 9.17 -4.03 11.84
C THR A 144 9.06 -2.58 11.40
N ILE A 145 9.23 -1.63 12.33
CA ILE A 145 9.45 -0.20 12.03
C ILE A 145 10.82 0.20 12.57
N ILE A 146 11.68 0.75 11.70
CA ILE A 146 13.05 1.15 12.00
C ILE A 146 13.21 2.65 11.70
N GLY A 147 13.82 3.39 12.62
CA GLY A 147 14.15 4.80 12.43
C GLY A 147 15.21 4.99 11.34
N PHE A 148 14.99 5.92 10.42
CA PHE A 148 15.87 6.09 9.27
C PHE A 148 17.26 6.65 9.63
N LYS A 149 17.34 7.56 10.62
CA LYS A 149 18.60 8.23 11.00
C LYS A 149 19.43 7.34 11.93
N THR A 150 18.84 6.86 13.02
CA THR A 150 19.48 5.98 14.03
C THR A 150 19.71 4.56 13.53
N LYS A 151 18.88 4.09 12.59
CA LYS A 151 18.85 2.69 12.09
C LYS A 151 18.56 1.67 13.19
N LYS A 152 17.79 2.07 14.22
CA LYS A 152 17.33 1.22 15.32
C LYS A 152 15.84 0.90 15.17
N VAL A 153 15.42 -0.27 15.65
CA VAL A 153 14.02 -0.67 15.69
C VAL A 153 13.27 0.22 16.69
N LEU A 154 12.20 0.86 16.21
CA LEU A 154 11.31 1.70 17.01
C LEU A 154 10.07 0.95 17.46
N PHE A 155 9.64 -0.04 16.66
CA PHE A 155 8.46 -0.84 16.95
C PHE A 155 8.52 -2.20 16.27
N ILE A 156 7.95 -3.21 16.91
CA ILE A 156 7.76 -4.55 16.36
C ILE A 156 6.31 -5.02 16.59
N GLY A 157 5.55 -5.22 15.52
CA GLY A 157 4.19 -5.75 15.55
C GLY A 157 4.18 -7.25 15.29
N ILE A 158 4.10 -8.07 16.34
CA ILE A 158 4.11 -9.54 16.23
C ILE A 158 2.68 -10.06 16.15
N ARG A 159 2.41 -10.94 15.19
CA ARG A 159 1.11 -11.59 14.97
C ARG A 159 1.25 -13.10 15.00
N ASN A 160 0.46 -13.76 15.85
CA ASN A 160 0.43 -15.20 16.05
C ASN A 160 -1.00 -15.70 15.81
N LYS A 161 -1.15 -16.57 14.81
CA LYS A 161 -2.41 -17.17 14.38
C LYS A 161 -2.70 -18.53 15.01
N TYR A 162 -1.71 -19.13 15.67
CA TYR A 162 -1.82 -20.50 16.14
C TYR A 162 -1.21 -20.66 17.54
N CYS A 163 -1.97 -21.30 18.42
CA CYS A 163 -1.50 -21.75 19.72
C CYS A 163 -1.81 -23.24 19.86
N THR A 164 -0.79 -24.08 20.11
CA THR A 164 -0.95 -25.53 20.23
C THR A 164 -1.88 -25.92 21.39
N ILE A 165 -1.83 -25.19 22.51
CA ILE A 165 -2.66 -25.47 23.70
C ILE A 165 -4.13 -25.18 23.38
N CYS A 166 -4.42 -24.01 22.81
CA CYS A 166 -5.77 -23.65 22.34
C CYS A 166 -6.30 -24.63 21.29
N GLN A 167 -5.46 -25.04 20.34
CA GLN A 167 -5.89 -25.96 19.28
C GLN A 167 -6.19 -27.36 19.83
N ARG A 168 -5.39 -27.85 20.78
CA ARG A 168 -5.65 -29.14 21.43
C ARG A 168 -6.98 -29.15 22.17
N SER A 169 -7.27 -28.09 22.93
CA SER A 169 -8.56 -27.94 23.64
C SER A 169 -9.75 -27.94 22.67
N LYS A 170 -9.62 -27.28 21.51
CA LYS A 170 -10.65 -27.30 20.46
C LYS A 170 -10.85 -28.70 19.87
N ASN A 171 -9.77 -29.42 19.62
CA ASN A 171 -9.84 -30.77 19.04
C ASN A 171 -10.39 -31.81 20.03
N SER A 172 -10.22 -31.61 21.34
CA SER A 172 -10.73 -32.49 22.39
C SER A 172 -12.17 -32.18 22.82
N ASN A 173 -12.87 -31.22 22.16
CA ASN A 173 -14.18 -30.70 22.57
C ASN A 173 -14.27 -30.27 24.04
N GLN A 174 -13.13 -29.92 24.65
CA GLN A 174 -13.11 -29.42 26.02
C GLN A 174 -13.63 -27.98 26.05
N VAL A 175 -14.71 -27.75 26.79
CA VAL A 175 -15.37 -26.45 26.97
C VAL A 175 -14.45 -25.44 27.68
N ILE A 176 -13.50 -25.94 28.49
CA ILE A 176 -12.57 -25.13 29.28
C ILE A 176 -11.16 -25.38 28.75
N VAL A 177 -10.55 -24.33 28.20
CA VAL A 177 -9.13 -24.35 27.79
C VAL A 177 -8.27 -24.43 29.04
N SER A 178 -7.33 -25.37 29.08
CA SER A 178 -6.33 -25.46 30.16
C SER A 178 -5.66 -24.10 30.38
N GLU A 179 -5.57 -23.64 31.63
CA GLU A 179 -4.97 -22.36 32.00
C GLU A 179 -3.54 -22.24 31.46
N HIS A 180 -3.31 -21.25 30.60
CA HIS A 180 -1.99 -20.97 30.03
C HIS A 180 -1.88 -19.51 29.57
N LYS A 181 -0.66 -18.97 29.49
CA LYS A 181 -0.36 -17.65 28.91
C LYS A 181 -0.54 -17.72 27.38
N CYS A 182 -1.74 -17.45 26.91
CA CYS A 182 -2.06 -17.49 25.49
C CYS A 182 -1.38 -16.32 24.75
N PHE A 183 -0.69 -16.63 23.65
CA PHE A 183 -0.01 -15.65 22.80
C PHE A 183 -0.71 -15.46 21.44
N LEU A 184 -1.90 -16.05 21.27
CA LEU A 184 -2.73 -15.93 20.08
C LEU A 184 -3.32 -14.51 20.03
N ASN A 185 -2.94 -13.73 19.02
CA ASN A 185 -3.39 -12.33 18.87
C ASN A 185 -3.78 -12.01 17.41
N TRP A 186 -3.92 -13.03 16.57
CA TRP A 186 -4.27 -12.86 15.16
C TRP A 186 -5.22 -13.94 14.67
N HIS A 187 -6.25 -13.55 13.95
CA HIS A 187 -7.26 -14.48 13.43
C HIS A 187 -7.45 -14.40 11.90
N LYS A 188 -6.84 -13.39 11.26
CA LYS A 188 -6.99 -13.09 9.83
C LYS A 188 -5.95 -13.81 8.95
N SER A 189 -5.85 -13.44 7.68
CA SER A 189 -4.84 -13.98 6.76
C SER A 189 -3.39 -13.66 7.18
N SER A 190 -2.45 -14.51 6.78
CA SER A 190 -1.01 -14.29 7.04
C SER A 190 -0.48 -13.06 6.30
N THR A 191 -1.05 -12.75 5.12
CA THR A 191 -0.64 -11.62 4.28
C THR A 191 -1.01 -10.27 4.87
N SER A 192 -2.04 -10.20 5.72
CA SER A 192 -2.47 -8.95 6.35
C SER A 192 -1.76 -8.62 7.67
N MET A 193 -0.91 -9.54 8.17
CA MET A 193 -0.13 -9.34 9.41
C MET A 193 0.82 -8.14 9.32
N GLU A 194 1.45 -7.93 8.16
CA GLU A 194 2.39 -6.83 7.95
C GLU A 194 1.68 -5.47 8.07
N ALA A 195 0.66 -5.24 7.25
CA ALA A 195 -0.09 -3.98 7.25
C ALA A 195 -0.70 -3.67 8.61
N ASP A 196 -1.18 -4.69 9.32
CA ASP A 196 -1.72 -4.53 10.67
C ASP A 196 -0.65 -4.19 11.72
N GLY A 197 0.48 -4.89 11.70
CA GLY A 197 1.58 -4.62 12.63
C GLY A 197 2.24 -3.26 12.38
N VAL A 198 2.32 -2.80 11.13
CA VAL A 198 2.77 -1.43 10.83
C VAL A 198 1.76 -0.40 11.31
N LEU A 199 0.46 -0.59 11.06
CA LEU A 199 -0.59 0.32 11.54
C LEU A 199 -0.58 0.46 13.07
N GLU A 200 -0.42 -0.65 13.81
CA GLU A 200 -0.29 -0.62 15.27
C GLU A 200 0.88 0.27 15.70
N GLY A 201 2.04 0.11 15.07
CA GLY A 201 3.23 0.90 15.39
C GLY A 201 3.09 2.38 15.04
N PHE A 202 2.37 2.72 13.98
CA PHE A 202 2.04 4.12 13.66
C PHE A 202 1.10 4.71 14.71
N SER A 203 0.07 3.97 15.11
CA SER A 203 -0.92 4.43 16.09
C SER A 203 -0.31 4.65 17.48
N LYS A 204 0.65 3.80 17.89
CA LYS A 204 1.34 3.90 19.17
C LYS A 204 2.52 4.87 19.19
N SER A 205 2.93 5.41 18.04
CA SER A 205 4.16 6.21 17.95
C SER A 205 4.16 7.46 18.83
N ILE A 206 3.02 8.14 18.94
CA ILE A 206 2.87 9.34 19.79
C ILE A 206 2.94 8.94 21.28
N GLU A 207 2.23 7.90 21.68
CA GLU A 207 2.23 7.43 23.08
C GLU A 207 3.60 6.91 23.51
N MET A 208 4.25 6.11 22.66
CA MET A 208 5.51 5.45 22.99
C MET A 208 6.71 6.39 22.93
N HIS A 209 6.74 7.28 21.94
CA HIS A 209 7.95 8.00 21.55
C HIS A 209 7.73 9.52 21.46
N GLY A 210 6.49 10.01 21.52
CA GLY A 210 6.17 11.43 21.38
C GLY A 210 6.49 12.00 20.00
N LEU A 211 6.40 11.20 18.93
CA LEU A 211 6.74 11.58 17.55
C LEU A 211 5.70 11.06 16.55
N LYS A 212 5.66 11.67 15.36
CA LYS A 212 4.81 11.27 14.24
C LYS A 212 5.67 10.75 13.08
N TYR A 213 5.22 9.71 12.38
CA TYR A 213 5.91 9.19 11.19
C TYR A 213 5.37 9.85 9.91
N ASN A 214 6.10 10.81 9.35
CA ASN A 214 5.65 11.53 8.13
C ASN A 214 5.96 10.78 6.83
N CYS A 215 6.99 9.94 6.84
CA CYS A 215 7.48 9.27 5.65
C CYS A 215 7.79 7.81 5.91
N LEU A 216 7.23 6.94 5.07
CA LEU A 216 7.41 5.49 5.13
C LEU A 216 8.23 5.01 3.92
N ILE A 217 9.41 4.46 4.19
CA ILE A 217 10.21 3.74 3.20
C ILE A 217 9.86 2.26 3.32
N GLY A 218 9.30 1.69 2.27
CA GLY A 218 8.88 0.29 2.27
C GLY A 218 9.02 -0.34 0.89
N ASP A 219 8.74 -1.64 0.84
CA ASP A 219 8.60 -2.33 -0.43
C ASP A 219 7.32 -1.90 -1.16
N GLY A 220 7.23 -2.27 -2.43
CA GLY A 220 6.12 -1.91 -3.33
C GLY A 220 4.78 -2.53 -3.00
N ASP A 221 4.63 -3.17 -1.84
CA ASP A 221 3.35 -3.62 -1.36
C ASP A 221 2.47 -2.39 -1.04
N SER A 222 1.34 -2.29 -1.73
CA SER A 222 0.35 -1.24 -1.50
C SER A 222 -0.49 -1.47 -0.25
N SER A 223 -0.47 -2.67 0.33
CA SER A 223 -1.31 -3.06 1.47
C SER A 223 -1.09 -2.17 2.70
N VAL A 224 0.17 -1.92 3.06
CA VAL A 224 0.56 -1.09 4.21
C VAL A 224 0.12 0.35 4.01
N THR A 225 0.43 0.95 2.86
CA THR A 225 0.11 2.36 2.59
C THR A 225 -1.39 2.59 2.42
N LYS A 226 -2.10 1.65 1.78
CA LYS A 226 -3.56 1.68 1.69
C LYS A 226 -4.17 1.71 3.11
N ARG A 227 -3.71 0.81 3.99
CA ARG A 227 -4.21 0.70 5.36
C ARG A 227 -3.91 1.94 6.21
N LEU A 228 -2.73 2.54 6.07
CA LEU A 228 -2.39 3.79 6.75
C LEU A 228 -3.25 4.96 6.27
N ASN A 229 -3.54 5.03 4.96
CA ASN A 229 -4.41 6.08 4.40
C ASN A 229 -5.88 5.91 4.78
N GLU A 230 -6.35 4.68 4.97
CA GLU A 230 -7.73 4.39 5.41
C GLU A 230 -7.92 4.69 6.90
N CYS A 231 -6.99 4.27 7.75
CA CYS A 231 -7.11 4.43 9.20
C CYS A 231 -6.67 5.81 9.71
N GLN A 232 -5.87 6.56 8.93
CA GLN A 232 -5.39 7.91 9.26
C GLN A 232 -4.92 8.05 10.72
N PRO A 233 -3.84 7.35 11.14
CA PRO A 233 -3.45 7.23 12.55
C PRO A 233 -3.12 8.56 13.24
N TYR A 234 -2.88 9.63 12.47
CA TYR A 234 -2.58 10.97 12.97
C TYR A 234 -3.68 11.99 12.63
N GLY A 235 -4.85 11.53 12.19
CA GLY A 235 -5.97 12.36 11.76
C GLY A 235 -5.97 12.73 10.27
N PRO A 236 -7.05 13.37 9.79
CA PRO A 236 -7.28 13.60 8.36
C PRO A 236 -6.35 14.64 7.72
N ASN A 237 -5.74 15.51 8.55
CA ASN A 237 -4.89 16.61 8.08
C ASN A 237 -3.41 16.20 7.91
N PHE A 238 -3.03 14.98 8.32
CA PHE A 238 -1.65 14.52 8.30
C PHE A 238 -1.46 13.39 7.29
N HIS A 239 -0.81 13.68 6.16
CA HIS A 239 -0.58 12.70 5.10
C HIS A 239 0.77 11.99 5.24
N ILE A 240 0.75 10.66 5.24
CA ILE A 240 1.96 9.83 5.31
C ILE A 240 2.49 9.60 3.89
N ARG A 241 3.67 10.16 3.59
CA ARG A 241 4.33 10.01 2.28
C ARG A 241 5.03 8.65 2.16
N LYS A 242 4.64 7.82 1.20
CA LYS A 242 5.36 6.59 0.85
C LYS A 242 6.57 6.89 -0.05
N ILE A 243 7.73 6.32 0.27
CA ILE A 243 8.89 6.24 -0.62
C ILE A 243 9.12 4.77 -0.97
N GLU A 244 9.06 4.46 -2.26
CA GLU A 244 9.30 3.12 -2.78
C GLU A 244 10.77 2.71 -2.67
N CYS A 245 11.03 1.46 -2.26
CA CYS A 245 12.37 0.92 -2.22
C CYS A 245 12.96 0.80 -3.64
N ARG A 246 14.02 1.57 -3.93
CA ARG A 246 14.71 1.51 -5.24
C ARG A 246 15.12 0.09 -5.63
N ASN A 247 15.68 -0.68 -4.69
CA ASN A 247 16.16 -2.03 -4.99
C ASN A 247 15.01 -2.94 -5.42
N HIS A 248 13.85 -2.80 -4.77
CA HIS A 248 12.64 -3.56 -5.08
C HIS A 248 12.08 -3.15 -6.46
N MET A 249 11.98 -1.85 -6.74
CA MET A 249 11.57 -1.32 -8.06
C MET A 249 12.45 -1.86 -9.20
N MET A 250 13.78 -1.79 -9.03
CA MET A 250 14.72 -2.26 -10.05
C MET A 250 14.69 -3.77 -10.22
N ARG A 251 14.49 -4.53 -9.13
CA ARG A 251 14.34 -5.99 -9.18
C ARG A 251 13.07 -6.38 -9.92
N ASN A 252 11.94 -5.74 -9.60
CA ASN A 252 10.65 -5.99 -10.25
C ASN A 252 10.71 -5.71 -11.75
N TYR A 253 11.32 -4.58 -12.14
CA TYR A 253 11.52 -4.26 -13.55
C TYR A 253 12.33 -5.32 -14.29
N ALA A 254 13.48 -5.72 -13.74
CA ALA A 254 14.34 -6.75 -14.31
C ALA A 254 13.62 -8.12 -14.39
N THR A 255 12.89 -8.52 -13.36
CA THR A 255 12.15 -9.78 -13.33
C THR A 255 11.05 -9.81 -14.37
N LYS A 256 10.31 -8.72 -14.56
CA LYS A 256 9.26 -8.61 -15.59
C LYS A 256 9.84 -8.65 -17.00
N LEU A 257 10.95 -7.95 -17.25
CA LEU A 257 11.67 -8.06 -18.54
C LEU A 257 12.17 -9.48 -18.79
N THR A 258 12.66 -10.16 -17.75
CA THR A 258 13.10 -11.56 -17.86
C THR A 258 11.93 -12.48 -18.20
N ALA A 259 10.77 -12.31 -17.56
CA ALA A 259 9.57 -13.08 -17.84
C ALA A 259 9.05 -12.82 -19.27
N LEU A 260 9.04 -11.56 -19.70
CA LEU A 260 8.66 -11.16 -21.05
C LEU A 260 9.54 -11.81 -22.11
N ALA A 261 10.86 -11.80 -21.90
CA ALA A 261 11.81 -12.39 -22.83
C ALA A 261 11.78 -13.94 -22.83
N ARG A 262 11.15 -14.57 -21.84
CA ARG A 262 10.89 -16.02 -21.82
C ARG A 262 9.59 -16.41 -22.52
N ASN A 263 8.67 -15.48 -22.76
CA ASN A 263 7.40 -15.74 -23.45
C ASN A 263 7.60 -16.01 -24.94
N THR A 264 7.30 -17.23 -25.40
CA THR A 264 7.54 -17.71 -26.78
C THR A 264 6.64 -17.07 -27.83
N LYS A 265 5.63 -16.29 -27.40
CA LYS A 265 4.77 -15.51 -28.29
C LYS A 265 5.52 -14.43 -29.09
N PHE A 266 6.65 -13.95 -28.57
CA PHE A 266 7.41 -12.86 -29.19
C PHE A 266 8.62 -13.36 -30.01
N PRO A 267 9.11 -12.57 -30.99
CA PRO A 267 10.25 -12.95 -31.83
C PRO A 267 11.50 -13.34 -31.03
N LEU A 268 12.16 -14.44 -31.45
CA LEU A 268 13.32 -15.01 -30.78
C LEU A 268 14.49 -14.00 -30.66
N ARG A 269 14.68 -13.18 -31.70
CA ARG A 269 15.76 -12.19 -31.79
C ARG A 269 15.65 -11.15 -30.68
N ILE A 270 14.51 -10.48 -30.55
CA ILE A 270 14.26 -9.46 -29.51
C ILE A 270 14.34 -10.09 -28.12
N ARG A 271 13.78 -11.29 -27.92
CA ARG A 271 13.88 -12.00 -26.64
C ARG A 271 15.32 -12.23 -26.20
N LYS A 272 16.18 -12.75 -27.09
CA LYS A 272 17.60 -12.96 -26.80
C LYS A 272 18.31 -11.64 -26.50
N PHE A 273 17.99 -10.58 -27.24
CA PHE A 273 18.54 -9.25 -27.01
C PHE A 273 18.16 -8.70 -25.62
N ILE A 274 16.89 -8.79 -25.23
CA ILE A 274 16.43 -8.34 -23.91
C ILE A 274 17.16 -9.14 -22.82
N LEU A 275 17.18 -10.48 -22.90
CA LEU A 275 17.86 -11.34 -21.91
C LEU A 275 19.34 -11.00 -21.73
N GLY A 276 20.05 -10.71 -22.82
CA GLY A 276 21.46 -10.31 -22.76
C GLY A 276 21.70 -8.92 -22.16
N ASN A 277 20.69 -8.05 -22.16
CA ASN A 277 20.82 -6.64 -21.78
C ASN A 277 20.02 -6.22 -20.53
N ILE A 278 19.37 -7.13 -19.78
CA ILE A 278 18.55 -6.80 -18.58
C ILE A 278 19.29 -5.85 -17.61
N LEU A 279 20.57 -6.10 -17.34
CA LEU A 279 21.35 -5.27 -16.43
C LEU A 279 21.59 -3.87 -16.99
N ARG A 280 21.67 -3.72 -18.32
CA ARG A 280 21.82 -2.42 -18.99
C ARG A 280 20.53 -1.61 -18.93
N PHE A 281 19.37 -2.23 -19.16
CA PHE A 281 18.06 -1.59 -18.94
C PHE A 281 17.94 -1.04 -17.50
N ARG A 282 18.42 -1.79 -16.51
CA ARG A 282 18.50 -1.31 -15.12
C ARG A 282 19.55 -0.20 -14.92
N GLY A 283 20.67 -0.31 -15.63
CA GLY A 283 21.75 0.68 -15.61
C GLY A 283 21.28 2.06 -16.08
N ASP A 284 20.43 2.11 -17.10
CA ASP A 284 19.87 3.36 -17.65
C ASP A 284 19.07 4.15 -16.65
N VAL A 285 18.14 3.48 -15.96
CA VAL A 285 17.34 4.08 -14.89
C VAL A 285 18.26 4.59 -13.78
N THR A 286 19.29 3.81 -13.42
CA THR A 286 20.25 4.20 -12.39
C THR A 286 21.07 5.41 -12.81
N LYS A 287 21.52 5.46 -14.08
CA LYS A 287 22.31 6.56 -14.67
C LYS A 287 21.49 7.85 -14.69
N SER A 288 20.23 7.79 -15.14
CA SER A 288 19.32 8.93 -15.14
C SER A 288 19.10 9.48 -13.72
N VAL A 289 18.78 8.62 -12.75
CA VAL A 289 18.55 9.03 -11.36
C VAL A 289 19.79 9.68 -10.75
N LEU A 290 20.98 9.14 -10.99
CA LEU A 290 22.24 9.69 -10.49
C LEU A 290 22.54 11.08 -11.07
N HIS A 291 22.32 11.26 -12.38
CA HIS A 291 22.52 12.54 -13.04
C HIS A 291 21.61 13.62 -12.45
N TRP A 292 20.29 13.42 -12.52
CA TRP A 292 19.31 14.41 -12.03
C TRP A 292 19.37 14.67 -10.53
N LYS A 293 19.82 13.67 -9.73
CA LYS A 293 20.06 13.87 -8.29
C LYS A 293 21.21 14.86 -8.04
N ASN A 294 22.28 14.76 -8.83
CA ASN A 294 23.49 15.55 -8.65
C ASN A 294 23.43 16.94 -9.32
N GLU A 295 22.47 17.20 -10.20
CA GLU A 295 22.31 18.54 -10.78
C GLU A 295 21.93 19.59 -9.74
N ILE A 296 22.60 20.73 -9.78
CA ILE A 296 22.45 21.85 -8.84
C ILE A 296 21.70 22.98 -9.55
N GLY A 297 20.87 23.75 -8.82
CA GLY A 297 20.15 24.91 -9.37
C GLY A 297 18.82 24.60 -10.07
N ILE A 298 18.36 23.34 -10.03
CA ILE A 298 17.13 22.88 -10.68
C ILE A 298 16.12 22.43 -9.63
N THR A 299 14.85 22.81 -9.85
CA THR A 299 13.75 22.47 -8.93
C THR A 299 13.50 20.97 -8.87
N LYS A 300 12.96 20.49 -7.74
CA LYS A 300 12.61 19.06 -7.57
C LYS A 300 11.65 18.56 -8.67
N LEU A 301 10.69 19.39 -9.09
CA LEU A 301 9.73 19.05 -10.14
C LEU A 301 10.41 18.86 -11.52
N GLN A 302 11.36 19.73 -11.85
CA GLN A 302 12.14 19.60 -13.10
C GLN A 302 12.99 18.33 -13.09
N LYS A 303 13.64 18.00 -11.97
CA LYS A 303 14.38 16.74 -11.80
C LYS A 303 13.49 15.52 -12.02
N ILE A 304 12.27 15.53 -11.46
CA ILE A 304 11.29 14.46 -11.66
C ILE A 304 10.91 14.32 -13.14
N LYS A 305 10.57 15.42 -13.82
CA LYS A 305 10.24 15.42 -15.25
C LYS A 305 11.39 14.90 -16.11
N GLY A 306 12.63 15.27 -15.77
CA GLY A 306 13.85 14.78 -16.41
C GLY A 306 13.99 13.25 -16.30
N ILE A 307 13.88 12.73 -15.07
CA ILE A 307 13.90 11.28 -14.81
C ILE A 307 12.78 10.56 -15.57
N GLN A 308 11.57 11.12 -15.58
CA GLN A 308 10.42 10.55 -16.30
C GLN A 308 10.67 10.43 -17.80
N LYS A 309 11.22 11.49 -18.41
CA LYS A 309 11.59 11.51 -19.83
C LYS A 309 12.64 10.45 -20.16
N ASP A 310 13.70 10.37 -19.36
CA ASP A 310 14.79 9.41 -19.57
C ASP A 310 14.32 7.96 -19.42
N ILE A 311 13.56 7.66 -18.36
CA ILE A 311 13.08 6.29 -18.10
C ILE A 311 12.09 5.86 -19.19
N ALA A 312 11.24 6.77 -19.68
CA ALA A 312 10.35 6.49 -20.80
C ALA A 312 11.11 6.23 -22.09
N ASN A 313 12.23 6.92 -22.30
CA ASN A 313 13.09 6.76 -23.48
C ASN A 313 14.09 5.58 -23.37
N ALA A 314 14.40 5.10 -22.17
CA ALA A 314 15.40 4.04 -21.96
C ALA A 314 15.17 2.77 -22.80
N PRO A 315 13.94 2.26 -23.00
CA PRO A 315 13.70 1.13 -23.88
C PRO A 315 14.04 1.39 -25.35
N TYR A 316 13.73 2.58 -25.85
CA TYR A 316 14.04 3.00 -27.21
C TYR A 316 15.54 3.11 -27.44
N HIS A 317 16.23 3.79 -26.52
CA HIS A 317 17.68 3.86 -26.50
C HIS A 317 18.32 2.46 -26.56
N ARG A 318 17.83 1.52 -25.75
CA ARG A 318 18.40 0.17 -25.70
C ARG A 318 18.09 -0.70 -26.89
N LEU A 319 16.99 -0.46 -27.60
CA LEU A 319 16.65 -1.17 -28.82
C LEU A 319 17.25 -0.52 -30.08
N GLY A 320 18.07 0.53 -29.94
CA GLY A 320 18.83 1.14 -31.04
C GLY A 320 18.23 2.40 -31.63
N GLN A 321 17.23 3.01 -30.98
CA GLN A 321 16.66 4.30 -31.39
C GLN A 321 17.12 5.43 -30.46
N HIS A 322 17.86 6.39 -31.03
CA HIS A 322 18.54 7.45 -30.25
C HIS A 322 17.96 8.87 -30.42
N ILE A 323 16.80 9.01 -31.08
CA ILE A 323 16.20 10.30 -31.46
C ILE A 323 15.97 11.23 -30.25
N ASN A 324 15.52 10.67 -29.12
CA ASN A 324 15.14 11.44 -27.94
C ASN A 324 16.17 11.33 -26.80
N CYS A 325 17.39 10.88 -27.09
CA CYS A 325 18.43 10.71 -26.09
C CYS A 325 19.13 12.03 -25.76
N SER A 326 19.29 12.32 -24.46
CA SER A 326 20.13 13.41 -23.98
C SER A 326 21.62 13.07 -24.15
N SER A 327 22.48 14.09 -24.33
CA SER A 327 23.92 13.92 -24.57
C SER A 327 24.67 13.21 -23.42
N TYR A 328 24.31 13.44 -22.17
CA TYR A 328 24.90 12.70 -21.03
C TYR A 328 24.44 11.22 -20.99
N PHE A 329 23.32 10.91 -21.64
CA PHE A 329 22.67 9.61 -21.58
C PHE A 329 23.19 8.67 -22.68
N CYS A 330 23.40 9.19 -23.89
CA CYS A 330 23.82 8.45 -25.08
C CYS A 330 24.86 9.22 -25.91
N ASP A 331 25.87 8.50 -26.41
CA ASP A 331 26.91 9.02 -27.31
C ASP A 331 26.53 8.91 -28.81
N GLY A 332 25.27 8.58 -29.12
CA GLY A 332 24.75 8.39 -30.48
C GLY A 332 24.73 6.93 -30.95
N SER A 333 24.37 6.73 -32.24
CA SER A 333 24.32 5.42 -32.88
C SER A 333 25.72 4.84 -33.08
N LYS A 334 25.94 3.58 -32.68
CA LYS A 334 27.22 2.91 -32.92
C LYS A 334 27.28 2.31 -34.32
N ASN A 335 28.48 2.22 -34.89
CA ASN A 335 28.69 1.53 -36.18
C ASN A 335 28.15 0.09 -36.11
N ASN A 336 27.27 -0.27 -37.05
CA ASN A 336 26.55 -1.55 -37.14
C ASN A 336 25.45 -1.81 -36.07
N GLU A 337 24.96 -0.79 -35.37
CA GLU A 337 23.82 -0.95 -34.45
C GLU A 337 22.50 -1.09 -35.21
N GLN A 338 21.88 -2.27 -35.13
CA GLN A 338 20.57 -2.52 -35.72
C GLN A 338 19.45 -1.98 -34.83
N ASN A 339 18.54 -1.19 -35.42
CA ASN A 339 17.36 -0.70 -34.74
C ASN A 339 16.28 -1.80 -34.67
N LEU A 340 16.06 -2.33 -33.46
CA LEU A 340 15.07 -3.35 -33.15
C LEU A 340 13.70 -2.76 -32.75
N VAL A 341 13.55 -1.44 -32.68
CA VAL A 341 12.29 -0.79 -32.29
C VAL A 341 11.13 -1.13 -33.24
N PRO A 342 11.27 -1.06 -34.58
CA PRO A 342 10.17 -1.37 -35.49
C PRO A 342 9.67 -2.82 -35.33
N GLU A 343 10.58 -3.77 -35.14
CA GLU A 343 10.27 -5.18 -34.87
C GLU A 343 9.57 -5.33 -33.51
N ALA A 344 9.99 -4.55 -32.50
CA ALA A 344 9.39 -4.56 -31.17
C ALA A 344 7.98 -3.94 -31.13
N GLU A 345 7.72 -2.91 -31.94
CA GLU A 345 6.40 -2.29 -32.06
C GLU A 345 5.43 -3.20 -32.84
N THR A 346 5.89 -3.78 -33.95
CA THR A 346 5.08 -4.71 -34.76
C THR A 346 4.70 -5.97 -33.98
N SER A 347 5.63 -6.50 -33.16
CA SER A 347 5.37 -7.69 -32.33
C SER A 347 4.59 -7.43 -31.04
N GLY A 348 4.32 -6.15 -30.71
CA GLY A 348 3.64 -5.75 -29.48
C GLY A 348 4.48 -5.89 -28.19
N ILE A 349 5.71 -6.40 -28.26
CA ILE A 349 6.58 -6.52 -27.07
C ILE A 349 6.97 -5.15 -26.50
N MET A 350 7.06 -4.12 -27.36
CA MET A 350 7.33 -2.74 -26.92
C MET A 350 6.22 -2.21 -26.01
N TYR A 351 4.95 -2.56 -26.26
CA TYR A 351 3.83 -2.17 -25.41
C TYR A 351 3.98 -2.74 -24.00
N GLU A 352 4.36 -4.01 -23.87
CA GLU A 352 4.63 -4.64 -22.57
C GLU A 352 5.81 -4.00 -21.84
N ILE A 353 6.89 -3.67 -22.56
CA ILE A 353 8.05 -2.99 -21.96
C ILE A 353 7.65 -1.59 -21.45
N LYS A 354 6.84 -0.84 -22.22
CA LYS A 354 6.28 0.45 -21.82
C LYS A 354 5.39 0.34 -20.57
N ASN A 355 4.58 -0.72 -20.47
CA ASN A 355 3.76 -0.97 -19.27
C ASN A 355 4.61 -1.22 -18.02
N TYR A 356 5.81 -1.79 -18.19
CA TYR A 356 6.73 -2.00 -17.08
C TYR A 356 7.51 -0.73 -16.72
N THR A 357 7.91 0.08 -17.69
CA THR A 357 8.57 1.37 -17.44
C THR A 357 7.61 2.41 -16.89
N SER A 358 6.32 2.40 -17.25
CA SER A 358 5.33 3.36 -16.73
C SER A 358 5.21 3.31 -15.19
N ARG A 359 5.40 2.14 -14.58
CA ARG A 359 5.47 1.99 -13.12
C ARG A 359 6.71 2.65 -12.51
N LEU A 360 7.83 2.69 -13.22
CA LEU A 360 9.04 3.40 -12.79
C LEU A 360 8.88 4.91 -12.97
N VAL A 361 8.27 5.34 -14.09
CA VAL A 361 7.99 6.76 -14.41
C VAL A 361 7.03 7.38 -13.39
N SER A 362 5.96 6.68 -13.03
CA SER A 362 5.01 7.12 -11.99
C SER A 362 5.66 7.26 -10.61
N ASN A 363 6.68 6.44 -10.32
CA ASN A 363 7.42 6.46 -9.07
C ASN A 363 8.76 7.22 -9.17
N ALA A 364 8.91 8.13 -10.15
CA ALA A 364 10.13 8.91 -10.36
C ALA A 364 10.51 9.77 -9.13
N ASP A 365 9.53 10.28 -8.38
CA ASP A 365 9.76 10.99 -7.10
C ASP A 365 10.45 10.07 -6.06
N SER A 366 9.99 8.83 -5.91
CA SER A 366 10.65 7.85 -5.02
C SER A 366 12.05 7.47 -5.51
N LEU A 367 12.24 7.35 -6.83
CA LEU A 367 13.56 7.07 -7.41
C LEU A 367 14.56 8.19 -7.16
N LEU A 368 14.12 9.46 -7.22
CA LEU A 368 14.93 10.63 -6.95
C LEU A 368 15.46 10.63 -5.50
N GLU A 369 14.63 10.24 -4.52
CA GLU A 369 15.02 10.08 -3.12
C GLU A 369 16.14 9.04 -2.96
N ASN A 370 16.17 8.02 -3.84
CA ASN A 370 17.20 6.98 -3.93
C ASN A 370 17.40 6.21 -2.60
N LYS A 371 16.30 5.94 -1.89
CA LYS A 371 16.29 5.22 -0.60
C LYS A 371 16.02 3.71 -0.79
N ASN A 372 16.32 2.91 0.23
CA ASN A 372 16.11 1.46 0.22
C ASN A 372 15.75 0.94 1.62
N ASN A 373 15.11 -0.23 1.67
CA ASN A 373 14.70 -0.92 2.90
C ASN A 373 15.73 -1.95 3.42
N ASN A 374 17.00 -1.87 2.98
CA ASN A 374 18.01 -2.89 3.29
C ASN A 374 18.30 -3.03 4.80
N ILE A 375 17.93 -2.03 5.61
CA ILE A 375 18.04 -2.11 7.07
C ILE A 375 17.02 -3.10 7.66
N CYS A 376 15.79 -3.14 7.14
CA CYS A 376 14.80 -4.14 7.52
C CYS A 376 15.25 -5.54 7.08
N GLU A 377 15.81 -5.69 5.88
CA GLU A 377 16.37 -6.97 5.42
C GLU A 377 17.51 -7.49 6.32
N GLN A 378 18.35 -6.59 6.83
CA GLN A 378 19.38 -6.94 7.82
C GLN A 378 18.77 -7.40 9.14
N PHE A 379 17.74 -6.71 9.61
CA PHE A 379 17.01 -7.10 10.82
C PHE A 379 16.26 -8.43 10.63
N ASN A 380 15.63 -8.64 9.48
CA ASN A 380 14.97 -9.88 9.11
C ASN A 380 15.96 -11.05 9.08
N ALA A 381 17.18 -10.84 8.58
CA ALA A 381 18.25 -11.83 8.66
C ALA A 381 18.65 -12.14 10.12
N LEU A 382 18.62 -11.15 11.00
CA LEU A 382 18.87 -11.37 12.43
C LEU A 382 17.74 -12.15 13.10
N ILE A 383 16.47 -11.81 12.86
CA ILE A 383 15.34 -12.61 13.36
C ILE A 383 15.47 -14.06 12.87
N ASN A 384 15.80 -14.25 11.59
CA ASN A 384 16.06 -15.58 11.03
C ASN A 384 17.14 -16.34 11.80
N LYS A 385 18.21 -15.67 12.29
CA LYS A 385 19.18 -16.31 13.18
C LYS A 385 18.50 -16.82 14.47
N PHE A 386 17.74 -15.98 15.15
CA PHE A 386 17.06 -16.35 16.40
C PHE A 386 15.97 -17.42 16.22
N VAL A 387 15.33 -17.50 15.05
CA VAL A 387 14.33 -18.53 14.71
C VAL A 387 14.90 -19.72 13.92
N ALA A 388 16.19 -20.06 14.11
CA ALA A 388 16.85 -21.22 13.50
C ALA A 388 16.82 -21.28 11.96
N GLY A 389 16.79 -20.13 11.30
CA GLY A 389 16.73 -20.00 9.84
C GLY A 389 15.41 -20.50 9.25
N LYS A 390 14.30 -20.46 10.01
CA LYS A 390 12.99 -21.00 9.64
C LYS A 390 12.97 -22.53 9.41
N ARG A 391 14.01 -23.23 9.90
CA ARG A 391 14.09 -24.70 9.83
C ARG A 391 13.30 -25.38 10.94
N LEU A 392 13.14 -24.70 12.07
CA LEU A 392 12.37 -25.17 13.22
C LEU A 392 11.10 -24.33 13.36
N ASN A 393 10.00 -24.96 13.73
CA ASN A 393 8.75 -24.26 13.98
C ASN A 393 8.67 -23.81 15.44
N PHE A 394 8.90 -22.52 15.67
CA PHE A 394 8.76 -21.89 17.00
C PHE A 394 7.39 -21.24 17.23
N SER A 395 6.45 -21.36 16.29
CA SER A 395 5.16 -20.65 16.31
C SER A 395 4.12 -21.29 17.26
N GLY A 396 4.34 -22.54 17.72
CA GLY A 396 3.30 -23.32 18.42
C GLY A 396 3.10 -23.03 19.92
N LYS A 397 4.12 -22.49 20.61
CA LYS A 397 4.12 -22.29 22.07
C LYS A 397 4.77 -20.95 22.48
N GLY A 398 4.50 -19.85 21.77
CA GLY A 398 4.94 -18.49 22.14
C GLY A 398 6.42 -18.16 21.90
N SER A 399 7.27 -19.17 21.66
CA SER A 399 8.72 -19.04 21.43
C SER A 399 9.08 -18.10 20.27
N TYR A 400 8.23 -17.97 19.25
CA TYR A 400 8.43 -17.05 18.13
C TYR A 400 8.51 -15.58 18.60
N THR A 401 7.57 -15.14 19.46
CA THR A 401 7.52 -13.77 19.96
C THR A 401 8.81 -13.40 20.69
N THR A 402 9.21 -14.22 21.67
CA THR A 402 10.44 -14.00 22.45
C THR A 402 11.69 -13.95 21.58
N ARG A 403 11.76 -14.77 20.53
CA ARG A 403 12.93 -14.80 19.62
C ARG A 403 12.99 -13.57 18.72
N VAL A 404 11.84 -13.05 18.30
CA VAL A 404 11.75 -11.79 17.56
C VAL A 404 12.18 -10.62 18.46
N GLU A 405 11.71 -10.57 19.70
CA GLU A 405 12.10 -9.56 20.69
C GLU A 405 13.59 -9.66 21.06
N ALA A 406 14.12 -10.87 21.21
CA ALA A 406 15.55 -11.08 21.39
C ALA A 406 16.38 -10.54 20.21
N ALA A 407 15.86 -10.64 18.99
CA ALA A 407 16.47 -10.03 17.82
C ALA A 407 16.44 -8.50 17.91
N VAL A 408 15.36 -7.87 18.40
CA VAL A 408 15.28 -6.42 18.65
C VAL A 408 16.38 -5.98 19.61
N VAL A 409 16.49 -6.63 20.77
CA VAL A 409 17.55 -6.34 21.77
C VAL A 409 18.93 -6.45 21.13
N SER A 410 19.18 -7.51 20.37
CA SER A 410 20.45 -7.74 19.68
C SER A 410 20.74 -6.69 18.60
N PHE A 411 19.72 -6.22 17.88
CA PHE A 411 19.85 -5.24 16.81
C PHE A 411 20.12 -3.83 17.35
N ASN A 412 19.31 -3.37 18.30
CA ASN A 412 19.41 -2.01 18.86
C ASN A 412 20.67 -1.85 19.72
N SER A 413 20.92 -2.78 20.64
CA SER A 413 22.07 -2.70 21.55
C SER A 413 23.39 -3.13 20.90
N LYS A 414 23.35 -3.92 19.82
CA LYS A 414 24.49 -4.62 19.20
C LYS A 414 25.23 -5.59 20.13
N GLN A 415 24.81 -5.73 21.39
CA GLN A 415 25.47 -6.52 22.43
C GLN A 415 24.45 -7.32 23.26
N TYR A 416 23.66 -8.18 22.59
CA TYR A 416 22.62 -9.01 23.22
C TYR A 416 23.04 -9.64 24.56
N LEU A 417 24.20 -10.31 24.58
CA LEU A 417 24.70 -11.01 25.76
C LEU A 417 24.90 -10.06 26.94
N ARG A 418 25.43 -8.85 26.70
CA ARG A 418 25.67 -7.87 27.76
C ARG A 418 24.36 -7.31 28.29
N THR A 419 23.46 -6.91 27.40
CA THR A 419 22.20 -6.26 27.75
C THR A 419 21.34 -7.18 28.59
N ILE A 420 21.09 -8.41 28.12
CA ILE A 420 20.28 -9.40 28.84
C ILE A 420 20.93 -9.79 30.18
N HIS A 421 22.24 -10.01 30.20
CA HIS A 421 22.93 -10.33 31.46
C HIS A 421 22.80 -9.19 32.47
N LYS A 422 22.91 -7.93 32.03
CA LYS A 422 22.76 -6.76 32.88
C LYS A 422 21.34 -6.62 33.40
N THR A 423 20.31 -6.88 32.58
CA THR A 423 18.91 -6.87 33.04
C THR A 423 18.64 -7.94 34.09
N ILE A 424 19.23 -9.13 33.96
CA ILE A 424 18.99 -10.24 34.90
C ILE A 424 19.73 -10.07 36.22
N THR A 425 20.98 -9.59 36.17
CA THR A 425 21.92 -9.65 37.31
C THR A 425 22.29 -8.28 37.85
N ASN A 426 21.82 -7.18 37.23
CA ASN A 426 22.32 -5.81 37.41
C ASN A 426 23.84 -5.63 37.22
N CYS A 427 24.55 -6.70 36.83
CA CYS A 427 25.98 -6.77 36.71
C CYS A 427 26.43 -7.01 35.26
N SER A 428 27.65 -6.58 34.96
CA SER A 428 28.27 -6.90 33.67
C SER A 428 28.60 -8.39 33.56
N PRO A 429 28.65 -8.96 32.34
CA PRO A 429 29.08 -10.33 32.14
C PRO A 429 30.44 -10.63 32.79
N GLY A 430 30.64 -11.88 33.21
CA GLY A 430 31.91 -12.35 33.76
C GLY A 430 33.08 -12.28 32.77
N LYS A 431 34.28 -12.66 33.23
CA LYS A 431 35.55 -12.62 32.47
C LYS A 431 35.44 -13.18 31.05
N PHE A 432 34.81 -14.34 30.89
CA PHE A 432 34.67 -15.00 29.58
C PHE A 432 33.71 -14.26 28.65
N GLY A 433 32.58 -13.74 29.17
CA GLY A 433 31.65 -12.93 28.40
C GLY A 433 32.30 -11.64 27.88
N LYS A 434 33.06 -10.94 28.73
CA LYS A 434 33.84 -9.75 28.33
C LYS A 434 34.87 -10.07 27.26
N ARG A 435 35.64 -11.16 27.44
CA ARG A 435 36.66 -11.60 26.45
C ARG A 435 36.03 -11.94 25.09
N PHE A 436 34.87 -12.60 25.11
CA PHE A 436 34.12 -12.90 23.88
C PHE A 436 33.68 -11.63 23.16
N LEU A 437 33.06 -10.68 23.87
CA LEU A 437 32.58 -9.41 23.29
C LEU A 437 33.74 -8.60 22.67
N LEU A 438 34.86 -8.45 23.39
CA LEU A 438 36.05 -7.77 22.87
C LEU A 438 36.60 -8.43 21.59
N ASN A 439 36.67 -9.76 21.57
CA ASN A 439 37.11 -10.51 20.39
C ASN A 439 36.14 -10.36 19.21
N TYR A 440 34.84 -10.37 19.49
CA TYR A 440 33.80 -10.20 18.49
C TYR A 440 33.87 -8.82 17.84
N ASP A 441 33.96 -7.76 18.65
CA ASP A 441 34.09 -6.38 18.17
C ASP A 441 35.38 -6.17 17.38
N ARG A 442 36.50 -6.73 17.85
CA ARG A 442 37.78 -6.73 17.11
C ARG A 442 37.66 -7.38 15.74
N LYS A 443 37.07 -8.59 15.65
CA LYS A 443 36.87 -9.29 14.36
C LYS A 443 35.97 -8.48 13.41
N ARG A 444 34.91 -7.87 13.94
CA ARG A 444 33.99 -7.03 13.16
C ARG A 444 34.69 -5.78 12.63
N ALA A 445 35.45 -5.08 13.47
CA ALA A 445 36.24 -3.91 13.09
C ALA A 445 37.26 -4.25 12.00
N ASN A 446 38.02 -5.34 12.16
CA ASN A 446 38.98 -5.79 11.16
C ASN A 446 38.33 -6.15 9.82
N THR A 447 37.16 -6.80 9.86
CA THR A 447 36.39 -7.12 8.64
C THR A 447 35.93 -5.85 7.93
N MET A 448 35.48 -4.84 8.66
CA MET A 448 35.09 -3.54 8.08
C MET A 448 36.29 -2.81 7.47
N LYS A 449 37.44 -2.78 8.16
CA LYS A 449 38.69 -2.22 7.61
C LYS A 449 39.12 -2.94 6.33
N ARG A 450 39.12 -4.28 6.33
CA ARG A 450 39.47 -5.08 5.14
C ARG A 450 38.54 -4.83 3.96
N ARG A 451 37.23 -4.71 4.19
CA ARG A 451 36.26 -4.38 3.11
C ARG A 451 36.44 -2.98 2.53
N LYS A 452 36.96 -2.02 3.31
CA LYS A 452 37.31 -0.68 2.81
C LYS A 452 38.58 -0.71 1.95
N LEU A 453 39.57 -1.50 2.35
CA LEU A 453 40.85 -1.64 1.64
C LEU A 453 40.72 -2.43 0.33
N PHE A 454 39.81 -3.41 0.29
CA PHE A 454 39.56 -4.25 -0.88
C PHE A 454 38.06 -4.21 -1.22
N PRO A 455 37.60 -3.25 -2.04
CA PRO A 455 36.24 -3.26 -2.55
C PRO A 455 36.05 -4.54 -3.36
N GLU A 456 35.25 -5.49 -2.87
CA GLU A 456 35.03 -6.77 -3.56
C GLU A 456 34.53 -6.53 -4.99
N ILE A 457 35.34 -6.85 -5.99
CA ILE A 457 34.86 -7.19 -7.33
C ILE A 457 34.11 -8.52 -7.19
N ARG A 458 32.84 -8.46 -6.81
CA ARG A 458 32.01 -9.66 -6.60
C ARG A 458 31.91 -10.45 -7.90
N LYS A 459 32.55 -11.63 -7.96
CA LYS A 459 32.20 -12.67 -8.93
C LYS A 459 30.75 -13.10 -8.66
N ASN A 460 29.86 -12.79 -9.59
CA ASN A 460 28.44 -13.12 -9.52
C ASN A 460 28.25 -14.65 -9.55
N LYS A 461 27.86 -15.25 -8.43
CA LYS A 461 27.21 -16.57 -8.46
C LYS A 461 25.76 -16.39 -8.91
N THR A 462 25.39 -17.04 -10.00
CA THR A 462 24.03 -17.08 -10.55
C THR A 462 23.09 -17.78 -9.57
N LYS A 463 22.20 -17.03 -8.92
CA LYS A 463 21.00 -17.59 -8.28
C LYS A 463 19.87 -17.57 -9.29
N ARG A 464 19.24 -18.73 -9.52
CA ARG A 464 17.93 -18.79 -10.17
C ARG A 464 16.89 -18.24 -9.19
N SER A 465 16.22 -17.17 -9.59
CA SER A 465 15.05 -16.64 -8.87
C SER A 465 13.83 -16.82 -9.75
N ASP A 466 12.84 -17.53 -9.23
CA ASP A 466 11.50 -17.52 -9.79
C ASP A 466 10.80 -16.24 -9.28
N GLY A 467 10.28 -15.42 -10.20
CA GLY A 467 9.72 -14.09 -9.93
C GLY A 467 8.54 -13.98 -8.94
N PRO A 468 8.13 -12.77 -8.57
CA PRO A 468 6.91 -12.55 -7.78
C PRO A 468 5.64 -12.63 -8.65
N ASP A 469 4.52 -13.01 -8.04
CA ASP A 469 3.22 -13.24 -8.69
C ASP A 469 2.18 -12.15 -8.34
N ALA A 470 1.11 -12.08 -9.13
CA ALA A 470 0.22 -10.94 -9.34
C ALA A 470 -0.66 -10.49 -8.16
N ASP A 471 -0.78 -11.28 -7.09
CA ASP A 471 -1.75 -11.06 -6.00
C ASP A 471 -1.11 -10.84 -4.61
N TYR A 472 0.21 -10.57 -4.56
CA TYR A 472 0.88 -10.18 -3.30
C TYR A 472 0.45 -8.76 -2.89
N GLY A 473 -0.19 -8.62 -1.71
CA GLY A 473 -0.60 -7.32 -1.16
C GLY A 473 -2.11 -7.06 -1.09
N MET A 474 -2.96 -8.06 -1.33
CA MET A 474 -4.41 -7.89 -1.11
C MET A 474 -4.72 -8.00 0.39
N ALA A 475 -4.87 -6.85 1.06
CA ALA A 475 -5.38 -6.77 2.43
C ALA A 475 -6.84 -7.23 2.48
N GLU A 476 -7.18 -8.02 3.49
CA GLU A 476 -8.57 -8.41 3.75
C GLU A 476 -9.40 -7.20 4.22
N PRO A 477 -10.72 -7.18 3.92
CA PRO A 477 -11.69 -6.26 4.49
C PRO A 477 -11.53 -5.99 5.98
N LEU A 478 -11.72 -4.73 6.35
CA LEU A 478 -12.16 -4.40 7.69
C LEU A 478 -13.62 -4.88 7.87
N ILE A 479 -13.85 -5.66 8.91
CA ILE A 479 -15.20 -5.98 9.39
C ILE A 479 -15.64 -4.77 10.21
N ASP A 480 -16.06 -3.71 9.53
CA ASP A 480 -16.76 -2.60 10.17
C ASP A 480 -18.23 -2.99 10.24
N SER A 481 -18.65 -3.56 11.39
CA SER A 481 -20.05 -3.81 11.70
C SER A 481 -20.64 -2.57 12.36
N TYR A 482 -20.96 -1.54 11.58
CA TYR A 482 -21.91 -0.53 12.02
C TYR A 482 -23.28 -1.19 12.18
N SER A 483 -23.95 -0.93 13.29
CA SER A 483 -25.35 -1.30 13.47
C SER A 483 -26.24 -0.52 12.49
N GLN A 484 -27.42 -1.06 12.17
CA GLN A 484 -28.32 -0.43 11.20
C GLN A 484 -28.81 0.96 11.66
N LYS A 485 -28.88 1.19 12.96
CA LYS A 485 -29.23 2.49 13.55
C LYS A 485 -28.13 3.54 13.32
N GLU A 486 -26.86 3.17 13.47
CA GLU A 486 -25.72 4.08 13.24
C GLU A 486 -25.56 4.47 11.77
N ILE A 487 -25.87 3.55 10.84
CA ILE A 487 -25.84 3.85 9.40
C ILE A 487 -26.89 4.92 9.07
N GLU A 488 -28.06 4.86 9.70
CA GLU A 488 -29.18 5.74 9.43
C GLU A 488 -28.94 7.15 10.02
N GLU A 489 -28.34 7.24 11.20
CA GLU A 489 -27.83 8.50 11.79
C GLU A 489 -26.72 9.13 10.94
N LYS A 490 -25.83 8.32 10.36
CA LYS A 490 -24.78 8.84 9.47
C LYS A 490 -25.34 9.35 8.13
N LYS A 491 -26.35 8.68 7.57
CA LYS A 491 -27.03 9.13 6.33
C LYS A 491 -27.67 10.51 6.53
N THR A 492 -28.38 10.71 7.64
CA THR A 492 -29.05 11.98 7.95
C THR A 492 -28.05 13.11 8.16
N ASN A 493 -27.02 12.89 9.00
CA ASN A 493 -25.94 13.85 9.21
C ASN A 493 -25.21 14.25 7.91
N PHE A 494 -24.99 13.28 7.01
CA PHE A 494 -24.36 13.56 5.72
C PHE A 494 -25.24 14.44 4.83
N LEU A 495 -26.55 14.16 4.74
CA LEU A 495 -27.49 14.98 3.96
C LEU A 495 -27.61 16.41 4.52
N GLU A 496 -27.61 16.57 5.85
CA GLU A 496 -27.56 17.90 6.47
C GLU A 496 -26.28 18.66 6.09
N THR A 497 -25.13 17.96 6.11
CA THR A 497 -23.83 18.55 5.73
C THR A 497 -23.84 19.02 4.28
N LEU A 498 -24.42 18.24 3.36
CA LEU A 498 -24.57 18.64 1.96
C LEU A 498 -25.48 19.86 1.78
N SER A 499 -26.49 20.01 2.65
CA SER A 499 -27.45 21.12 2.58
C SER A 499 -26.86 22.42 3.14
N ARG A 500 -25.92 22.34 4.10
CA ARG A 500 -25.24 23.49 4.69
C ARG A 500 -24.03 23.99 3.88
N SER A 501 -23.63 23.30 2.80
CA SER A 501 -22.44 23.67 2.05
C SER A 501 -22.65 24.93 1.20
N ASN A 502 -21.61 25.77 1.07
CA ASN A 502 -21.70 27.00 0.28
C ASN A 502 -21.63 26.72 -1.23
N PHE A 503 -22.79 26.66 -1.90
CA PHE A 503 -22.89 26.28 -3.32
C PHE A 503 -22.15 27.26 -4.25
N SER A 504 -22.18 28.56 -3.95
CA SER A 504 -21.48 29.57 -4.77
C SER A 504 -19.96 29.41 -4.70
N GLN A 505 -19.44 29.05 -3.53
CA GLN A 505 -18.00 28.81 -3.37
C GLN A 505 -17.57 27.52 -4.10
N ILE A 506 -18.39 26.46 -4.02
CA ILE A 506 -18.11 25.20 -4.73
C ILE A 506 -18.05 25.44 -6.24
N GLU A 507 -18.98 26.22 -6.81
CA GLU A 507 -18.93 26.57 -8.24
C GLU A 507 -17.61 27.24 -8.61
N LYS A 508 -17.19 28.27 -7.85
CA LYS A 508 -15.94 29.00 -8.09
C LYS A 508 -14.70 28.11 -7.99
N ASP A 509 -14.62 27.31 -6.94
CA ASP A 509 -13.47 26.43 -6.66
C ASP A 509 -13.34 25.27 -7.67
N THR A 510 -14.43 24.97 -8.39
CA THR A 510 -14.49 23.87 -9.36
C THR A 510 -14.49 24.33 -10.82
N ARG A 511 -14.32 25.63 -11.11
CA ARG A 511 -14.20 26.17 -12.48
C ARG A 511 -13.05 25.57 -13.27
N GLY A 512 -11.96 25.19 -12.61
CA GLY A 512 -10.85 24.46 -13.23
C GLY A 512 -11.18 23.02 -13.62
N GLN A 513 -12.41 22.56 -13.40
CA GLN A 513 -12.92 21.22 -13.71
C GLN A 513 -11.93 20.11 -13.30
N SER A 514 -11.51 19.27 -14.25
CA SER A 514 -10.59 18.14 -14.04
C SER A 514 -9.19 18.55 -13.55
N ASN A 515 -8.85 19.85 -13.53
CA ASN A 515 -7.58 20.33 -13.00
C ASN A 515 -7.63 20.58 -11.48
N THR A 516 -8.81 20.48 -10.85
CA THR A 516 -9.00 20.73 -9.42
C THR A 516 -9.43 19.46 -8.68
N GLN A 517 -8.77 19.15 -7.56
CA GLN A 517 -9.11 17.97 -6.75
C GLN A 517 -10.51 18.09 -6.11
N ILE A 518 -10.93 19.32 -5.82
CA ILE A 518 -12.25 19.63 -5.25
C ILE A 518 -13.37 19.19 -6.22
N TRP A 519 -13.20 19.41 -7.53
CA TRP A 519 -14.16 18.95 -8.54
C TRP A 519 -14.37 17.44 -8.52
N PHE A 520 -13.29 16.64 -8.36
CA PHE A 520 -13.43 15.19 -8.23
C PHE A 520 -14.10 14.78 -6.92
N LYS A 521 -13.82 15.48 -5.81
CA LYS A 521 -14.44 15.19 -4.50
C LYS A 521 -15.95 15.43 -4.56
N GLU A 522 -16.37 16.60 -5.02
CA GLU A 522 -17.79 16.98 -5.09
C GLU A 522 -18.58 16.07 -6.06
N ARG A 523 -17.96 15.63 -7.16
CA ARG A 523 -18.59 14.70 -8.12
C ARG A 523 -18.68 13.25 -7.64
N LYS A 524 -17.96 12.89 -6.57
CA LYS A 524 -18.13 11.60 -5.89
C LYS A 524 -19.23 11.64 -4.84
N THR A 525 -19.45 12.80 -4.22
CA THR A 525 -20.49 13.00 -3.21
C THR A 525 -21.87 13.27 -3.83
N ARG A 526 -21.93 13.78 -5.07
CA ARG A 526 -23.16 14.22 -5.74
C ARG A 526 -23.38 13.48 -7.06
N LEU A 527 -24.64 13.33 -7.44
CA LEU A 527 -25.02 12.77 -8.73
C LEU A 527 -24.93 13.86 -9.81
N THR A 528 -24.21 13.56 -10.90
CA THR A 528 -23.95 14.54 -11.96
C THR A 528 -24.81 14.34 -13.20
N ALA A 529 -25.20 15.44 -13.85
CA ALA A 529 -26.12 15.46 -14.99
C ALA A 529 -25.77 14.49 -16.13
N SER A 530 -24.48 14.27 -16.43
CA SER A 530 -24.04 13.36 -17.49
C SER A 530 -24.38 11.88 -17.23
N ARG A 531 -24.77 11.53 -15.99
CA ARG A 531 -25.22 10.18 -15.61
C ARG A 531 -26.74 10.04 -15.48
N TYR A 532 -27.50 11.14 -15.52
CA TYR A 532 -28.95 11.11 -15.29
C TYR A 532 -29.67 10.22 -16.30
N GLY A 533 -29.34 10.33 -17.59
CA GLY A 533 -29.97 9.48 -18.61
C GLY A 533 -29.73 7.98 -18.41
N GLN A 534 -28.56 7.58 -17.90
CA GLN A 534 -28.28 6.18 -17.58
C GLN A 534 -29.13 5.69 -16.40
N ILE A 535 -29.32 6.54 -15.39
CA ILE A 535 -30.04 6.22 -14.16
C ILE A 535 -31.54 6.17 -14.41
N CYS A 536 -32.09 7.18 -15.09
CA CYS A 536 -33.52 7.25 -15.38
C CYS A 536 -33.97 6.11 -16.31
N LYS A 537 -33.11 5.69 -17.25
CA LYS A 537 -33.42 4.58 -18.16
C LYS A 537 -33.10 3.20 -17.57
N MET A 538 -32.64 3.12 -16.31
CA MET A 538 -32.28 1.87 -15.67
C MET A 538 -33.54 1.04 -15.39
N ARG A 539 -33.60 -0.20 -15.91
CA ARG A 539 -34.74 -1.09 -15.68
C ARG A 539 -34.80 -1.48 -14.20
N SER A 540 -36.00 -1.71 -13.68
CA SER A 540 -36.21 -1.99 -12.25
C SER A 540 -35.57 -3.30 -11.73
N ASN A 541 -35.13 -4.19 -12.62
CA ASN A 541 -34.43 -5.44 -12.33
C ASN A 541 -32.93 -5.38 -12.70
N THR A 542 -32.43 -4.23 -13.15
CA THR A 542 -31.01 -4.05 -13.47
C THR A 542 -30.25 -3.71 -12.21
N SER A 543 -29.13 -4.40 -11.98
CA SER A 543 -28.29 -4.17 -10.82
C SER A 543 -27.68 -2.77 -10.82
N CYS A 544 -27.80 -2.05 -9.70
CA CYS A 544 -27.21 -0.72 -9.53
C CYS A 544 -25.69 -0.77 -9.28
N LYS A 545 -25.14 -1.95 -8.93
CA LYS A 545 -23.75 -2.12 -8.48
C LYS A 545 -22.72 -1.60 -9.47
N ASN A 546 -22.89 -1.89 -10.76
CA ASN A 546 -21.96 -1.41 -11.80
C ASN A 546 -22.01 0.11 -11.96
N THR A 547 -23.20 0.72 -11.86
CA THR A 547 -23.37 2.17 -11.97
C THR A 547 -22.77 2.88 -10.76
N VAL A 548 -23.05 2.39 -9.54
CA VAL A 548 -22.45 2.89 -8.29
C VAL A 548 -20.93 2.75 -8.31
N TYR A 549 -20.41 1.60 -8.74
CA TYR A 549 -18.99 1.37 -8.92
C TYR A 549 -18.35 2.41 -9.85
N ASN A 550 -18.94 2.64 -11.01
CA ASN A 550 -18.41 3.57 -12.00
C ASN A 550 -18.44 5.04 -11.51
N ILE A 551 -19.36 5.40 -10.62
CA ILE A 551 -19.46 6.74 -10.04
C ILE A 551 -18.39 6.95 -8.95
N LEU A 552 -18.23 6.00 -8.03
CA LEU A 552 -17.36 6.17 -6.85
C LEU A 552 -15.91 5.75 -7.08
N TYR A 553 -15.71 4.66 -7.83
CA TYR A 553 -14.42 3.96 -7.95
C TYR A 553 -13.91 3.84 -9.40
N GLY A 554 -14.74 4.18 -10.39
CA GLY A 554 -14.35 4.16 -11.79
C GLY A 554 -13.25 5.17 -12.08
N THR A 555 -12.20 4.73 -12.78
CA THR A 555 -11.23 5.62 -13.41
C THR A 555 -11.82 6.16 -14.72
N GLU A 556 -11.60 7.44 -15.03
CA GLU A 556 -12.00 7.97 -16.34
C GLU A 556 -11.31 7.17 -17.46
N PRO A 557 -12.06 6.62 -18.43
CA PRO A 557 -11.47 5.89 -19.53
C PRO A 557 -10.74 6.87 -20.45
N TYR A 558 -9.43 6.69 -20.65
CA TYR A 558 -8.69 7.43 -21.67
C TYR A 558 -9.07 6.89 -23.06
N THR A 559 -9.86 7.65 -23.82
CA THR A 559 -10.25 7.30 -25.19
C THR A 559 -9.97 8.46 -26.13
N LYS A 560 -9.61 8.14 -27.39
CA LYS A 560 -9.34 9.14 -28.44
C LYS A 560 -10.48 10.14 -28.61
N SER A 561 -11.73 9.70 -28.43
CA SER A 561 -12.92 10.55 -28.53
C SER A 561 -13.01 11.60 -27.42
N LEU A 562 -12.59 11.27 -26.19
CA LEU A 562 -12.61 12.22 -25.06
C LEU A 562 -11.48 13.25 -25.16
N GLU A 563 -10.29 12.81 -25.59
CA GLU A 563 -9.17 13.72 -25.86
C GLU A 563 -9.49 14.69 -27.02
N TYR A 564 -10.05 14.17 -28.12
CA TYR A 564 -10.53 15.00 -29.22
C TYR A 564 -11.58 16.01 -28.76
N GLY A 565 -12.53 15.56 -27.92
CA GLY A 565 -13.54 16.44 -27.32
C GLY A 565 -12.93 17.62 -26.57
N ARG A 566 -12.02 17.34 -25.62
CA ARG A 566 -11.35 18.36 -24.80
C ARG A 566 -10.56 19.38 -25.64
N ASN A 567 -9.87 18.90 -26.68
CA ASN A 567 -9.07 19.77 -27.53
C ASN A 567 -9.92 20.68 -28.43
N MET A 568 -11.12 20.23 -28.82
CA MET A 568 -11.98 20.94 -29.77
C MET A 568 -13.06 21.80 -29.10
N GLU A 569 -13.30 21.63 -27.81
CA GLU A 569 -14.35 22.33 -27.07
C GLU A 569 -14.18 23.86 -27.11
N ALA A 570 -12.96 24.36 -26.94
CA ALA A 570 -12.66 25.80 -27.01
C ALA A 570 -12.96 26.38 -28.40
N ASN A 571 -12.59 25.65 -29.47
CA ASN A 571 -12.88 26.05 -30.86
C ASN A 571 -14.39 26.04 -31.14
N ALA A 572 -15.11 25.04 -30.64
CA ALA A 572 -16.56 24.96 -30.77
C ALA A 572 -17.26 26.14 -30.08
N ARG A 573 -16.79 26.50 -28.89
CA ARG A 573 -17.30 27.64 -28.12
C ARG A 573 -17.07 28.95 -28.87
N GLN A 574 -15.85 29.20 -29.33
CA GLN A 574 -15.52 30.40 -30.11
C GLN A 574 -16.38 30.50 -31.38
N LYS A 575 -16.55 29.40 -32.12
CA LYS A 575 -17.39 29.38 -33.33
C LYS A 575 -18.86 29.68 -33.02
N PHE A 576 -19.37 29.17 -31.89
CA PHE A 576 -20.71 29.48 -31.43
C PHE A 576 -20.88 30.96 -31.09
N GLU A 577 -19.91 31.56 -30.40
CA GLU A 577 -19.93 33.00 -30.06
C GLU A 577 -19.91 33.87 -31.33
N GLU A 578 -19.11 33.52 -32.33
CA GLU A 578 -19.06 34.20 -33.64
C GLU A 578 -20.41 34.16 -34.36
N ILE A 579 -21.08 33.00 -34.39
CA ILE A 579 -22.35 32.81 -35.13
C ILE A 579 -23.53 33.45 -34.41
N THR A 580 -23.60 33.28 -33.09
CA THR A 580 -24.78 33.69 -32.32
C THR A 580 -24.65 35.08 -31.70
N THR A 581 -23.45 35.67 -31.72
CA THR A 581 -23.08 36.93 -31.04
C THR A 581 -23.34 36.92 -29.53
N LYS A 582 -23.57 35.74 -28.94
CA LYS A 582 -23.81 35.56 -27.50
C LYS A 582 -22.50 35.19 -26.81
N LYS A 583 -22.15 35.91 -25.74
CA LYS A 583 -20.96 35.63 -24.93
C LYS A 583 -21.20 34.46 -23.97
N VAL A 584 -20.26 33.52 -23.94
CA VAL A 584 -20.29 32.34 -23.07
C VAL A 584 -19.33 32.55 -21.89
N ILE A 585 -19.83 32.33 -20.68
CA ILE A 585 -19.05 32.40 -19.43
C ILE A 585 -18.82 30.98 -18.93
N GLU A 586 -17.57 30.61 -18.67
CA GLU A 586 -17.25 29.31 -18.10
C GLU A 586 -17.80 29.19 -16.67
N CYS A 587 -18.26 27.99 -16.31
CA CYS A 587 -18.78 27.67 -14.98
C CYS A 587 -18.20 26.37 -14.45
N GLY A 588 -18.11 26.26 -13.13
CA GLY A 588 -17.76 25.04 -12.43
C GLY A 588 -18.94 24.09 -12.25
N LEU A 589 -18.88 23.31 -11.18
CA LEU A 589 -19.97 22.43 -10.76
C LEU A 589 -21.06 23.25 -10.05
N VAL A 590 -22.26 23.27 -10.63
CA VAL A 590 -23.45 23.93 -10.09
C VAL A 590 -24.31 22.89 -9.37
N ILE A 591 -24.71 23.18 -8.14
CA ILE A 591 -25.52 22.30 -7.28
C ILE A 591 -26.99 22.73 -7.38
N ASP A 592 -27.90 21.76 -7.44
CA ASP A 592 -29.35 22.05 -7.42
C ASP A 592 -29.74 22.66 -6.05
N PRO A 593 -30.43 23.81 -6.03
CA PRO A 593 -30.73 24.53 -4.80
C PRO A 593 -31.74 23.81 -3.90
N GLU A 594 -32.63 22.98 -4.46
CA GLU A 594 -33.65 22.25 -3.71
C GLU A 594 -33.22 20.80 -3.40
N ILE A 595 -32.33 20.23 -4.22
CA ILE A 595 -31.85 18.85 -4.09
C ILE A 595 -30.32 18.84 -4.06
N PRO A 596 -29.68 19.12 -2.90
CA PRO A 596 -28.24 19.38 -2.81
C PRO A 596 -27.33 18.25 -3.27
N PHE A 597 -27.83 17.02 -3.32
CA PHE A 597 -27.07 15.87 -3.84
C PHE A 597 -27.10 15.74 -5.37
N LEU A 598 -27.83 16.60 -6.09
CA LEU A 598 -27.82 16.71 -7.54
C LEU A 598 -26.93 17.88 -7.98
N ALA A 599 -26.15 17.67 -9.04
CA ALA A 599 -25.25 18.68 -9.57
C ALA A 599 -25.08 18.57 -11.08
N ALA A 600 -24.67 19.66 -11.71
CA ALA A 600 -24.41 19.74 -13.13
C ALA A 600 -23.15 20.56 -13.41
N SER A 601 -22.46 20.24 -14.49
CA SER A 601 -21.32 21.03 -14.99
C SER A 601 -21.66 21.35 -16.44
N PRO A 602 -22.30 22.51 -16.72
CA PRO A 602 -22.49 22.99 -18.08
C PRO A 602 -21.13 23.31 -18.73
N ASP A 603 -21.06 23.27 -20.06
CA ASP A 603 -19.86 23.69 -20.80
C ASP A 603 -19.74 25.23 -20.85
N GLY A 604 -20.83 25.94 -20.53
CA GLY A 604 -20.83 27.37 -20.26
C GLY A 604 -22.22 27.94 -19.99
N LEU A 605 -22.26 29.18 -19.49
CA LEU A 605 -23.46 29.94 -19.18
C LEU A 605 -23.57 31.15 -20.12
N ILE A 606 -24.79 31.46 -20.57
CA ILE A 606 -25.08 32.58 -21.48
C ILE A 606 -26.12 33.48 -20.84
N GLY A 607 -25.73 34.72 -20.52
CA GLY A 607 -26.62 35.69 -19.86
C GLY A 607 -27.21 35.14 -18.55
N LYS A 608 -28.49 35.41 -18.28
CA LYS A 608 -29.20 34.89 -17.09
C LYS A 608 -30.08 33.67 -17.37
N ASP A 609 -30.50 33.47 -18.62
CA ASP A 609 -31.57 32.51 -18.94
C ASP A 609 -31.12 31.28 -19.73
N ALA A 610 -29.89 31.25 -20.26
CA ALA A 610 -29.43 30.19 -21.15
C ALA A 610 -28.09 29.55 -20.75
N LEU A 611 -27.85 28.31 -21.19
CA LEU A 611 -26.58 27.61 -21.07
C LEU A 611 -26.17 26.94 -22.39
N ILE A 612 -24.94 26.45 -22.49
CA ILE A 612 -24.44 25.73 -23.66
C ILE A 612 -23.91 24.35 -23.26
N GLU A 613 -24.20 23.35 -24.09
CA GLU A 613 -23.67 22.00 -24.01
C GLU A 613 -23.06 21.63 -25.37
N ILE A 614 -21.76 21.39 -25.39
CA ILE A 614 -20.94 21.15 -26.58
C ILE A 614 -20.61 19.68 -26.70
N LYS A 615 -20.73 19.13 -27.91
CA LYS A 615 -20.31 17.76 -28.25
C LYS A 615 -19.47 17.77 -29.52
N CYS A 616 -18.24 17.27 -29.41
CA CYS A 616 -17.32 17.15 -30.55
C CYS A 616 -17.08 15.66 -30.89
N PRO A 617 -17.89 15.08 -31.79
CA PRO A 617 -17.83 13.65 -32.11
C PRO A 617 -16.64 13.30 -33.02
N TYR A 618 -15.66 12.57 -32.48
CA TYR A 618 -14.51 12.07 -33.26
C TYR A 618 -14.93 11.22 -34.48
N SER A 619 -16.00 10.42 -34.36
CA SER A 619 -16.49 9.56 -35.45
C SER A 619 -17.02 10.32 -36.67
N ALA A 620 -17.40 11.59 -36.50
CA ALA A 620 -17.94 12.44 -37.57
C ALA A 620 -16.92 13.48 -38.06
N GLN A 621 -15.66 13.42 -37.62
CA GLN A 621 -14.65 14.45 -37.91
C GLN A 621 -14.40 14.71 -39.41
N ASN A 622 -14.64 13.70 -40.26
CA ASN A 622 -14.43 13.75 -41.72
C ASN A 622 -15.73 13.94 -42.51
N THR A 623 -16.85 14.22 -41.84
CA THR A 623 -18.13 14.47 -42.54
C THR A 623 -18.26 15.91 -42.99
N GLU A 624 -18.95 16.14 -44.09
CA GLU A 624 -19.15 17.49 -44.65
C GLU A 624 -20.32 18.21 -43.98
N ASN A 625 -21.38 17.49 -43.60
CA ASN A 625 -22.53 18.05 -42.89
C ASN A 625 -23.09 17.09 -41.81
N ALA A 626 -23.95 17.64 -40.93
CA ALA A 626 -24.53 16.90 -39.81
C ALA A 626 -25.52 15.79 -40.24
N ILE A 627 -26.19 15.96 -41.38
CA ILE A 627 -27.18 15.00 -41.91
C ILE A 627 -26.47 13.73 -42.39
N ASP A 628 -25.34 13.88 -43.10
CA ASP A 628 -24.50 12.78 -43.55
C ASP A 628 -23.94 11.99 -42.36
N ALA A 629 -23.54 12.68 -41.29
CA ALA A 629 -23.07 12.03 -40.07
C ALA A 629 -24.17 11.20 -39.37
N ILE A 630 -25.44 11.59 -39.49
CA ILE A 630 -26.58 10.80 -38.99
C ILE A 630 -26.84 9.60 -39.90
N ASN A 631 -26.87 9.80 -41.21
CA ASN A 631 -27.11 8.75 -42.21
C ASN A 631 -26.02 7.66 -42.13
N ASN A 632 -24.77 8.05 -41.92
CA ASN A 632 -23.63 7.16 -41.71
C ASN A 632 -23.60 6.49 -40.32
N LYS A 633 -24.65 6.66 -39.49
CA LYS A 633 -24.78 6.14 -38.13
C LYS A 633 -23.68 6.58 -37.16
N GLN A 634 -23.02 7.71 -37.44
CA GLN A 634 -21.96 8.30 -36.62
C GLN A 634 -22.53 9.19 -35.50
N LEU A 635 -23.72 9.77 -35.68
CA LEU A 635 -24.46 10.55 -34.68
C LEU A 635 -25.75 9.86 -34.22
N LYS A 636 -25.61 8.76 -33.47
CA LYS A 636 -26.77 7.94 -33.03
C LYS A 636 -27.76 8.68 -32.12
N TYR A 637 -27.34 9.79 -31.52
CA TYR A 637 -28.11 10.58 -30.57
C TYR A 637 -28.97 11.67 -31.20
N CYS A 638 -28.75 12.03 -32.47
CA CYS A 638 -29.57 12.99 -33.20
C CYS A 638 -30.49 12.29 -34.20
N LYS A 639 -31.56 12.96 -34.61
CA LYS A 639 -32.45 12.59 -35.72
C LYS A 639 -32.75 13.84 -36.56
N VAL A 640 -33.08 13.63 -37.83
CA VAL A 640 -33.52 14.71 -38.73
C VAL A 640 -35.04 14.79 -38.65
N VAL A 641 -35.57 15.98 -38.37
CA VAL A 641 -37.00 16.32 -38.45
C VAL A 641 -37.09 17.65 -39.19
N ASP A 642 -37.87 17.71 -40.28
CA ASP A 642 -38.05 18.92 -41.10
C ASP A 642 -36.72 19.57 -41.54
N ASN A 643 -35.80 18.77 -42.07
CA ASN A 643 -34.43 19.17 -42.45
C ASN A 643 -33.58 19.79 -41.33
N LYS A 644 -34.02 19.73 -40.06
CA LYS A 644 -33.25 20.17 -38.90
C LYS A 644 -32.74 18.97 -38.10
N VAL A 645 -31.50 19.07 -37.65
CA VAL A 645 -30.87 18.05 -36.80
C VAL A 645 -31.22 18.33 -35.34
N ILE A 646 -32.04 17.44 -34.76
CA ILE A 646 -32.50 17.56 -33.38
C ILE A 646 -32.06 16.36 -32.53
N LEU A 647 -31.86 16.60 -31.24
CA LEU A 647 -31.50 15.62 -30.24
C LEU A 647 -32.70 14.73 -29.93
N LYS A 648 -32.48 13.42 -29.94
CA LYS A 648 -33.51 12.45 -29.57
C LYS A 648 -33.90 12.65 -28.11
N ARG A 649 -35.20 12.90 -27.86
CA ARG A 649 -35.76 13.14 -26.52
C ARG A 649 -35.63 11.93 -25.57
N ASP A 650 -35.44 10.73 -26.11
CA ASP A 650 -35.17 9.52 -25.34
C ASP A 650 -33.66 9.29 -25.09
N HIS A 651 -32.76 10.06 -25.70
CA HIS A 651 -31.32 9.87 -25.55
C HIS A 651 -30.77 10.47 -24.25
N SER A 652 -29.71 9.87 -23.69
CA SER A 652 -29.14 10.26 -22.40
C SER A 652 -28.68 11.72 -22.32
N TYR A 653 -28.25 12.31 -23.44
CA TYR A 653 -27.88 13.73 -23.49
C TYR A 653 -29.06 14.67 -23.25
N PHE A 654 -30.29 14.28 -23.62
CA PHE A 654 -31.47 15.09 -23.33
C PHE A 654 -31.73 15.18 -21.83
N TYR A 655 -31.59 14.05 -21.12
CA TYR A 655 -31.64 14.00 -19.65
C TYR A 655 -30.51 14.81 -19.00
N GLN A 656 -29.32 14.83 -19.61
CA GLN A 656 -28.22 15.67 -19.14
C GLN A 656 -28.56 17.16 -19.25
N VAL A 657 -29.08 17.60 -20.40
CA VAL A 657 -29.49 18.99 -20.64
C VAL A 657 -30.60 19.41 -19.66
N MET A 658 -31.63 18.59 -19.48
CA MET A 658 -32.70 18.86 -18.50
C MET A 658 -32.16 19.01 -17.09
N GLY A 659 -31.19 18.16 -16.70
CA GLY A 659 -30.52 18.25 -15.41
C GLY A 659 -29.67 19.51 -15.23
N GLN A 660 -29.00 19.97 -16.30
CA GLN A 660 -28.24 21.22 -16.29
C GLN A 660 -29.15 22.44 -16.17
N LEU A 661 -30.26 22.48 -16.92
CA LEU A 661 -31.25 23.57 -16.87
C LEU A 661 -31.87 23.68 -15.48
N ARG A 662 -32.22 22.53 -14.88
CA ARG A 662 -32.75 22.48 -13.53
C ARG A 662 -31.75 22.98 -12.49
N ALA A 663 -30.52 22.46 -12.48
CA ALA A 663 -29.51 22.83 -11.48
C ALA A 663 -29.09 24.30 -11.57
N THR A 664 -29.15 24.90 -12.76
CA THR A 664 -28.79 26.30 -13.00
C THR A 664 -29.97 27.26 -12.92
N CYS A 665 -31.20 26.77 -12.75
CA CYS A 665 -32.46 27.54 -12.81
C CYS A 665 -32.61 28.34 -14.11
N ARG A 666 -32.20 27.76 -15.24
CA ARG A 666 -32.24 28.39 -16.58
C ARG A 666 -33.31 27.80 -17.47
N GLN A 667 -33.79 28.60 -18.41
CA GLN A 667 -34.93 28.23 -19.26
C GLN A 667 -34.52 27.53 -20.54
N LYS A 668 -33.31 27.79 -21.08
CA LYS A 668 -32.91 27.30 -22.40
C LYS A 668 -31.47 26.80 -22.48
N CYS A 669 -31.23 25.78 -23.28
CA CYS A 669 -29.90 25.22 -23.57
C CYS A 669 -29.63 25.26 -25.07
N PHE A 670 -28.49 25.78 -25.47
CA PHE A 670 -27.95 25.62 -26.82
C PHE A 670 -27.13 24.32 -26.87
N PHE A 671 -27.70 23.29 -27.48
CA PHE A 671 -27.01 22.03 -27.72
C PHE A 671 -26.22 22.11 -29.02
N VAL A 672 -24.89 22.13 -28.90
CA VAL A 672 -23.97 22.36 -30.01
C VAL A 672 -23.24 21.08 -30.37
N VAL A 673 -23.34 20.66 -31.63
CA VAL A 673 -22.53 19.57 -32.19
C VAL A 673 -21.53 20.18 -33.16
N TYR A 674 -20.24 20.01 -32.89
CA TYR A 674 -19.16 20.67 -33.63
C TYR A 674 -18.15 19.68 -34.22
N THR A 675 -17.78 19.91 -35.48
CA THR A 675 -16.63 19.32 -36.16
C THR A 675 -15.82 20.43 -36.82
N LYS A 676 -14.63 20.13 -37.37
CA LYS A 676 -13.86 21.14 -38.11
C LYS A 676 -14.60 21.69 -39.33
N ASN A 677 -15.49 20.90 -39.91
CA ASN A 677 -16.15 21.20 -41.19
C ASN A 677 -17.51 21.89 -41.00
N TRP A 678 -18.22 21.60 -39.91
CA TRP A 678 -19.59 22.09 -39.70
C TRP A 678 -19.94 22.22 -38.21
N ILE A 679 -20.97 23.02 -37.94
CA ILE A 679 -21.57 23.23 -36.61
C ILE A 679 -23.09 23.11 -36.71
N ASN A 680 -23.71 22.38 -35.77
CA ASN A 680 -25.15 22.32 -35.62
C ASN A 680 -25.54 22.84 -34.23
N ILE A 681 -26.56 23.70 -34.17
CA ILE A 681 -27.04 24.32 -32.93
C ILE A 681 -28.54 24.03 -32.83
N GLU A 682 -28.95 23.35 -31.76
CA GLU A 682 -30.36 23.18 -31.38
C GLU A 682 -30.65 23.96 -30.11
N GLU A 683 -31.79 24.66 -30.08
CA GLU A 683 -32.32 25.29 -28.86
C GLU A 683 -33.28 24.32 -28.15
N ILE A 684 -32.99 24.01 -26.90
CA ILE A 684 -33.78 23.10 -26.06
C ILE A 684 -34.31 23.88 -24.86
N GLU A 685 -35.63 23.96 -24.72
CA GLU A 685 -36.29 24.60 -23.57
C GLU A 685 -36.48 23.64 -22.40
N TYR A 686 -36.52 24.17 -21.19
CA TYR A 686 -36.76 23.39 -19.97
C TYR A 686 -38.18 22.84 -19.93
N ASP A 687 -38.30 21.52 -19.76
CA ASP A 687 -39.57 20.82 -19.67
C ASP A 687 -39.79 20.34 -18.22
N ASN A 688 -40.58 21.10 -17.47
CA ASN A 688 -40.88 20.78 -16.08
C ASN A 688 -41.68 19.48 -15.92
N ASN A 689 -42.60 19.19 -16.85
CA ASN A 689 -43.40 17.96 -16.82
C ASN A 689 -42.49 16.74 -17.03
N PHE A 690 -41.57 16.83 -17.99
CA PHE A 690 -40.57 15.79 -18.20
C PHE A 690 -39.67 15.56 -16.97
N TRP A 691 -39.23 16.64 -16.32
CA TRP A 691 -38.42 16.55 -15.11
C TRP A 691 -39.16 15.82 -13.97
N MET A 692 -40.38 16.25 -13.66
CA MET A 692 -41.18 15.68 -12.58
C MET A 692 -41.55 14.22 -12.85
N ASP A 693 -42.02 13.91 -14.06
CA ASP A 693 -42.54 12.59 -14.40
C ASP A 693 -41.45 11.53 -14.59
N LYS A 694 -40.32 11.92 -15.22
CA LYS A 694 -39.31 10.95 -15.69
C LYS A 694 -37.98 11.03 -14.97
N MET A 695 -37.64 12.13 -14.30
CA MET A 695 -36.30 12.32 -13.74
C MET A 695 -36.29 12.32 -12.22
N GLU A 696 -36.98 13.26 -11.59
CA GLU A 696 -36.79 13.57 -10.17
C GLU A 696 -36.98 12.35 -9.27
N LYS A 697 -38.11 11.65 -9.40
CA LYS A 697 -38.42 10.46 -8.59
C LYS A 697 -37.35 9.38 -8.72
N GLN A 698 -36.85 9.14 -9.92
CA GLN A 698 -35.88 8.09 -10.19
C GLN A 698 -34.47 8.46 -9.71
N LEU A 699 -34.08 9.73 -9.84
CA LEU A 699 -32.79 10.23 -9.36
C LEU A 699 -32.74 10.25 -7.82
N LYS A 700 -33.80 10.72 -7.15
CA LYS A 700 -33.92 10.69 -5.68
C LYS A 700 -33.84 9.25 -5.16
N MET A 701 -34.62 8.34 -5.74
CA MET A 701 -34.63 6.92 -5.38
C MET A 701 -33.24 6.27 -5.56
N PHE A 702 -32.59 6.49 -6.70
CA PHE A 702 -31.24 5.93 -6.94
C PHE A 702 -30.20 6.50 -5.96
N TYR A 703 -30.23 7.80 -5.68
CA TYR A 703 -29.27 8.40 -4.77
C TYR A 703 -29.42 7.83 -3.35
N LEU A 704 -30.63 7.84 -2.81
CA LEU A 704 -30.90 7.43 -1.42
C LEU A 704 -30.74 5.93 -1.20
N GLU A 705 -31.16 5.10 -2.15
CA GLU A 705 -31.18 3.63 -1.98
C GLU A 705 -29.92 2.93 -2.50
N CYS A 706 -29.24 3.48 -3.51
CA CYS A 706 -28.11 2.82 -4.16
C CYS A 706 -26.77 3.50 -3.89
N LEU A 707 -26.71 4.83 -4.03
CA LEU A 707 -25.42 5.55 -3.97
C LEU A 707 -25.04 5.93 -2.54
N LEU A 708 -25.97 6.52 -1.77
CA LEU A 708 -25.75 6.99 -0.41
C LEU A 708 -25.31 5.87 0.56
N PRO A 709 -25.87 4.64 0.52
CA PRO A 709 -25.39 3.55 1.38
C PRO A 709 -23.92 3.20 1.16
N GLU A 710 -23.46 3.22 -0.09
CA GLU A 710 -22.07 2.94 -0.45
C GLU A 710 -21.13 4.13 -0.14
N ILE A 711 -21.63 5.37 -0.13
CA ILE A 711 -20.89 6.55 0.34
C ILE A 711 -20.66 6.48 1.86
N ILE A 712 -21.69 6.11 2.62
CA ILE A 712 -21.64 6.06 4.09
C ILE A 712 -20.92 4.82 4.62
N ASN A 713 -21.14 3.67 3.99
CA ASN A 713 -20.53 2.39 4.37
C ASN A 713 -20.06 1.66 3.11
N SER A 714 -18.91 2.10 2.60
CA SER A 714 -18.32 1.57 1.38
C SER A 714 -17.98 0.08 1.49
N GLN A 715 -18.71 -0.77 0.75
CA GLN A 715 -18.46 -2.21 0.72
C GLN A 715 -17.44 -2.60 -0.34
N PHE A 716 -17.39 -1.90 -1.47
CA PHE A 716 -16.46 -2.24 -2.54
C PHE A 716 -14.98 -2.19 -2.10
N PRO A 717 -14.47 -1.14 -1.39
CA PRO A 717 -13.05 -1.04 -1.02
C PRO A 717 -12.57 -2.15 -0.07
N LYS A 718 -13.52 -2.82 0.60
CA LYS A 718 -13.27 -3.92 1.53
C LYS A 718 -12.68 -5.13 0.81
N ARG A 719 -13.36 -5.72 -0.20
CA ARG A 719 -12.87 -6.91 -0.95
C ARG A 719 -12.45 -6.63 -2.40
N MET A 720 -12.63 -5.40 -2.88
CA MET A 720 -12.43 -5.03 -4.29
C MET A 720 -13.33 -5.83 -5.26
N LEU A 721 -14.47 -6.35 -4.78
CA LEU A 721 -15.44 -7.09 -5.57
C LEU A 721 -16.67 -6.24 -5.84
N LYS A 722 -17.03 -6.05 -7.12
CA LYS A 722 -18.26 -5.31 -7.50
C LYS A 722 -19.53 -5.95 -6.96
N SER A 723 -19.49 -7.25 -6.64
CA SER A 723 -20.62 -7.99 -6.04
C SER A 723 -21.03 -7.46 -4.67
N ASP A 724 -20.14 -6.76 -3.97
CA ASP A 724 -20.31 -6.43 -2.55
C ASP A 724 -21.01 -5.10 -2.32
N ILE A 725 -21.07 -4.26 -3.36
CA ILE A 725 -21.87 -3.04 -3.32
C ILE A 725 -23.31 -3.43 -2.99
N LEU A 726 -23.88 -2.74 -1.99
CA LEU A 726 -25.22 -3.02 -1.50
C LEU A 726 -26.24 -2.81 -2.62
N GLU A 727 -27.21 -3.72 -2.67
CA GLU A 727 -28.30 -3.68 -3.62
C GLU A 727 -29.60 -3.49 -2.83
N PRO A 728 -30.45 -2.52 -3.18
CA PRO A 728 -31.68 -2.28 -2.44
C PRO A 728 -32.65 -3.44 -2.60
N ASP A 729 -33.43 -3.71 -1.55
CA ASP A 729 -34.32 -4.86 -1.45
C ASP A 729 -35.30 -4.96 -2.63
N ARG A 730 -35.83 -3.83 -3.11
CA ARG A 730 -36.75 -3.81 -4.27
C ARG A 730 -36.12 -4.40 -5.54
N ILE A 731 -34.81 -4.21 -5.74
CA ILE A 731 -34.10 -4.73 -6.92
C ILE A 731 -33.89 -6.23 -6.73
N LEU A 732 -33.51 -6.66 -5.52
CA LEU A 732 -33.34 -8.07 -5.17
C LEU A 732 -34.63 -8.86 -5.35
N GLU A 733 -35.77 -8.32 -4.90
CA GLU A 733 -37.10 -8.92 -5.09
C GLU A 733 -37.47 -9.06 -6.56
N LYS A 734 -37.28 -8.00 -7.37
CA LYS A 734 -37.57 -8.04 -8.81
C LYS A 734 -36.63 -8.97 -9.60
N ILE A 735 -35.38 -9.12 -9.16
CA ILE A 735 -34.45 -10.11 -9.72
C ILE A 735 -34.90 -11.53 -9.37
N LYS A 736 -35.38 -11.76 -8.14
CA LYS A 736 -35.93 -13.08 -7.72
C LYS A 736 -37.18 -13.44 -8.51
N ILE A 737 -38.10 -12.49 -8.72
CA ILE A 737 -39.35 -12.70 -9.47
C ILE A 737 -39.08 -13.07 -10.95
N LYS A 738 -38.05 -12.48 -11.57
CA LYS A 738 -37.68 -12.78 -12.98
C LYS A 738 -36.93 -14.12 -13.15
N LYS A 739 -36.35 -14.65 -12.08
CA LYS A 739 -35.62 -15.93 -12.08
C LYS A 739 -36.52 -17.14 -11.81
N LYS A 740 -37.70 -16.91 -11.23
CA LYS A 740 -38.84 -17.82 -11.33
C LYS A 740 -39.50 -17.62 -12.68
#